data_AF-A0A1I5P0Z9-F1
#
_entry.id   AF-A0A1I5P0Z9-F1
#
_cell.length_a   1.000
_cell.length_b   1.000
_cell.length_c   1.000
_cell.angle_alpha   90.00
_cell.angle_beta   90.00
_cell.angle_gamma   90.00
#
_symmetry.space_group_name_H-M   'P 1'
#
loop_
_entity.id
_entity.type
_entity.pdbx_description
1 polymer ?
#
loop_
_entity_poly.entity_id
_entity_poly.type
_entity_poly.pdbx_seq_one_letter_code
_entity_poly.pdbx_strand_id
1 'polypeptide(L)'
;MSDSSTPTAYTAYQGNTYLFGGNAPYVEEMYENYLSNPGSVPDNWRSYFDALQNVPAADGTNTRDVPHLPVINAFAERAKQGTTKVVQASGADSELGRKRTSVQQLIAAYRNVGARWADLDPLKRAERPAIPELEPSFYGFTDADLETVFNTSNTFFGKETMSLRDLLNALRETYCGTMGAEYMYTTDQNHKRWWQQRLESARTNPQLNADQKKHVLNRLTAAEGLERFLHTKYVGQKRFSLEGGESFIVSMDELITQAGAKGVQEIVIGMAHRGRLNVLVNSLGKMPADLFAEFDHTAPEELPSGDVKYHQGFSSDVTTPGGPVHLSLAFNPSHLEIVNPVVEGSVRARMDRRADPLGKQVLPVIVHGDAAFAGQGVVMETLALAETRGYSTGGTVHIVINNQIGFTTSDPRDSRSTLYCTDIVKMVDAPVLHVNGDDPEAVVLATQLALDFRMEFQKDVVVDIICFRKLGHNEQDTPSLTQPLMYKKIAQHPGTRKLYADKLAAQGLGDTLGDDMVKAQRAAFDEGKNTVDPVLTNFKSKYAVDWSPYLNKKWTDAGDTAIPSSEWKRLAEKITTVPAGFTVHPLVKKVLDDRAAMGRGDVNVDWGMGEHMAFASLVASGYPVRLSGEDSGRGTFTHRHAVLHDQNREKFDTGTFTPLQNVAENQAPFVVIDSILSEEAVLAFEYGYASNDPNTLVIWEAQFGDFVNGAQVVIDQFIASGEVKWGRVNGLTMMLPHGYEGQGPEHSSARLERFMQLSADTNMQVVQPTTASQIFHVLRRQMVRNLRKPLVIMTPKSLLRNKDATSPLSEFTKGSFQTVIPDSKGLKAEKVKRLIACSGKVYYDLAKKREEQGSDDVAIIRVEQLYPFPHKAFAAEIKKYPNLADVVWCQDEPQNQGAWFFVQHYIHENMQDGQKLGYSGRAASASPAVGYSHLHQEQQKALVDGAFGKLKGFVLTK
;
A
#
# COMPACT_ATOMS: atom_id res chain seq x y z
N MET A 1 96.15 -2.45 -87.45
CA MET A 1 96.23 -1.55 -88.62
C MET A 1 94.89 -0.88 -88.76
N SER A 2 94.91 0.44 -88.98
CA SER A 2 93.89 1.31 -89.59
C SER A 2 92.45 1.25 -89.08
N ASP A 3 91.65 2.29 -89.08
CA ASP A 3 91.73 3.74 -89.21
C ASP A 3 90.24 4.16 -89.25
N SER A 4 89.99 5.45 -89.09
CA SER A 4 88.69 6.11 -89.19
C SER A 4 87.80 5.70 -90.37
N SER A 5 86.49 5.76 -90.19
CA SER A 5 85.62 6.60 -91.05
C SER A 5 84.16 6.64 -90.57
N THR A 6 83.77 7.85 -90.14
CA THR A 6 82.50 8.54 -90.48
C THR A 6 81.17 7.87 -90.11
N PRO A 7 80.38 8.43 -89.17
CA PRO A 7 78.97 8.09 -89.05
C PRO A 7 78.29 8.42 -90.39
N THR A 8 77.55 7.46 -90.92
CA THR A 8 76.76 7.65 -92.15
C THR A 8 75.77 8.80 -91.95
N ALA A 9 75.33 9.44 -93.03
CA ALA A 9 74.29 10.47 -92.99
C ALA A 9 73.01 10.01 -92.22
N TYR A 10 72.82 8.70 -92.06
CA TYR A 10 71.78 8.07 -91.25
C TYR A 10 71.91 8.36 -89.73
N THR A 11 73.12 8.40 -89.18
CA THR A 11 73.35 8.64 -87.74
C THR A 11 73.17 10.11 -87.37
N ALA A 12 73.44 11.04 -88.29
CA ALA A 12 73.14 12.47 -88.09
C ALA A 12 71.64 12.79 -88.20
N TYR A 13 70.88 12.03 -89.01
CA TYR A 13 69.44 12.23 -89.17
C TYR A 13 68.63 11.74 -87.95
N GLN A 14 69.10 10.70 -87.24
CA GLN A 14 68.45 10.21 -86.01
C GLN A 14 68.57 11.18 -84.82
N GLY A 15 69.53 12.11 -84.84
CA GLY A 15 69.73 13.09 -83.75
C GLY A 15 68.87 14.37 -83.85
N ASN A 16 68.26 14.65 -85.01
CA ASN A 16 67.52 15.90 -85.28
C ASN A 16 66.09 15.67 -85.78
N THR A 17 65.54 14.48 -85.56
CA THR A 17 64.11 14.19 -85.77
C THR A 17 63.31 14.68 -84.55
N TYR A 18 62.09 15.19 -84.77
CA TYR A 18 61.17 15.58 -83.70
C TYR A 18 60.79 14.41 -82.77
N LEU A 19 61.10 13.16 -83.17
CA LEU A 19 60.90 11.92 -82.40
C LEU A 19 62.17 11.47 -81.63
N PHE A 20 63.15 12.36 -81.45
CA PHE A 20 64.32 12.09 -80.60
C PHE A 20 63.89 11.78 -79.15
N GLY A 21 64.52 10.80 -78.50
CA GLY A 21 64.10 10.30 -77.19
C GLY A 21 64.04 11.36 -76.07
N GLY A 22 64.77 12.47 -76.19
CA GLY A 22 64.66 13.61 -75.27
C GLY A 22 63.34 14.40 -75.36
N ASN A 23 62.59 14.25 -76.46
CA ASN A 23 61.29 14.89 -76.67
C ASN A 23 60.11 13.97 -76.31
N ALA A 24 60.36 12.76 -75.81
CA ALA A 24 59.32 11.77 -75.54
C ALA A 24 58.12 12.31 -74.72
N PRO A 25 58.31 13.10 -73.64
CA PRO A 25 57.18 13.63 -72.88
C PRO A 25 56.30 14.60 -73.68
N TYR A 26 56.91 15.41 -74.56
CA TYR A 26 56.19 16.35 -75.42
C TYR A 26 55.42 15.64 -76.52
N VAL A 27 56.00 14.57 -77.09
CA VAL A 27 55.34 13.74 -78.10
C VAL A 27 54.19 12.92 -77.49
N GLU A 28 54.38 12.39 -76.28
CA GLU A 28 53.33 11.70 -75.52
C GLU A 28 52.17 12.65 -75.20
N GLU A 29 52.45 13.87 -74.72
CA GLU A 29 51.41 14.88 -74.47
C GLU A 29 50.67 15.29 -75.76
N MET A 30 51.39 15.45 -76.88
CA MET A 30 50.75 15.70 -78.18
C MET A 30 49.91 14.51 -78.65
N TYR A 31 50.34 13.28 -78.40
CA TYR A 31 49.56 12.10 -78.78
C TYR A 31 48.31 11.93 -77.91
N GLU A 32 48.40 12.16 -76.60
CA GLU A 32 47.26 12.17 -75.68
C GLU A 32 46.21 13.23 -76.07
N ASN A 33 46.66 14.44 -76.44
CA ASN A 33 45.78 15.49 -76.94
C ASN A 33 45.12 15.10 -78.28
N TYR A 34 45.87 14.45 -79.18
CA TYR A 34 45.33 13.89 -80.43
C TYR A 34 44.27 12.80 -80.17
N LEU A 35 44.51 11.85 -79.25
CA LEU A 35 43.56 10.79 -78.90
C LEU A 35 42.27 11.36 -78.29
N SER A 36 42.37 12.46 -77.55
CA SER A 36 41.21 13.18 -76.98
C SER A 36 40.44 13.95 -78.06
N ASN A 37 41.15 14.69 -78.92
CA ASN A 37 40.60 15.40 -80.06
C ASN A 37 41.68 15.62 -81.14
N PRO A 38 41.62 14.94 -82.29
CA PRO A 38 42.60 15.11 -83.37
C PRO A 38 42.75 16.55 -83.86
N GLY A 39 41.69 17.36 -83.74
CA GLY A 39 41.66 18.79 -84.10
C GLY A 39 42.53 19.68 -83.20
N SER A 40 42.93 19.20 -82.02
CA SER A 40 43.66 19.98 -81.02
C SER A 40 45.17 20.05 -81.26
N VAL A 41 45.69 19.22 -82.17
CA VAL A 41 47.11 19.21 -82.54
C VAL A 41 47.31 19.82 -83.94
N PRO A 42 48.49 20.44 -84.20
CA PRO A 42 48.84 20.97 -85.52
C PRO A 42 48.77 19.90 -86.63
N ASP A 43 48.44 20.31 -87.86
CA ASP A 43 48.13 19.38 -88.97
C ASP A 43 49.29 18.42 -89.33
N ASN A 44 50.55 18.83 -89.10
CA ASN A 44 51.71 17.96 -89.31
C ASN A 44 51.76 16.80 -88.30
N TRP A 45 51.38 17.05 -87.04
CA TRP A 45 51.27 16.03 -86.00
C TRP A 45 50.02 15.17 -86.16
N ARG A 46 48.89 15.77 -86.54
CA ARG A 46 47.66 15.03 -86.86
C ARG A 46 47.91 13.99 -87.95
N SER A 47 48.54 14.41 -89.06
CA SER A 47 48.87 13.52 -90.18
C SER A 47 49.82 12.38 -89.76
N TYR A 48 50.78 12.67 -88.87
CA TYR A 48 51.69 11.66 -88.32
C TYR A 48 50.98 10.65 -87.41
N PHE A 49 50.07 11.10 -86.54
CA PHE A 49 49.32 10.23 -85.63
C PHE A 49 48.18 9.45 -86.32
N ASP A 50 47.54 10.02 -87.35
CA ASP A 50 46.60 9.32 -88.21
C ASP A 50 47.27 8.13 -88.92
N ALA A 51 48.52 8.29 -89.36
CA ALA A 51 49.30 7.19 -89.90
C ALA A 51 49.64 6.14 -88.83
N LEU A 52 49.87 6.55 -87.59
CA LEU A 52 50.18 5.67 -86.46
C LEU A 52 48.99 4.79 -86.06
N GLN A 53 47.76 5.33 -86.10
CA GLN A 53 46.52 4.59 -85.81
C GLN A 53 46.22 3.46 -86.81
N ASN A 54 46.88 3.46 -87.98
CA ASN A 54 46.76 2.42 -89.00
C ASN A 54 47.84 1.32 -88.87
N VAL A 55 48.73 1.43 -87.88
CA VAL A 55 49.70 0.40 -87.54
C VAL A 55 49.04 -0.58 -86.55
N PRO A 56 49.05 -1.91 -86.82
CA PRO A 56 48.51 -2.89 -85.88
C PRO A 56 49.20 -2.78 -84.52
N ALA A 57 48.44 -2.93 -83.42
CA ALA A 57 49.00 -2.90 -82.08
C ALA A 57 50.06 -4.01 -81.92
N ALA A 58 51.10 -3.73 -81.13
CA ALA A 58 52.23 -4.65 -80.96
C ALA A 58 51.85 -5.99 -80.32
N ASP A 59 50.68 -6.08 -79.69
CA ASP A 59 50.10 -7.29 -79.10
C ASP A 59 49.18 -8.07 -80.07
N GLY A 60 49.04 -7.61 -81.32
CA GLY A 60 48.23 -8.26 -82.36
C GLY A 60 46.74 -7.96 -82.29
N THR A 61 46.30 -6.99 -81.47
CA THR A 61 44.90 -6.58 -81.34
C THR A 61 44.56 -5.37 -82.23
N ASN A 62 43.28 -5.24 -82.63
CA ASN A 62 42.76 -4.09 -83.40
C ASN A 62 42.19 -2.99 -82.48
N THR A 63 42.60 -2.93 -81.22
CA THR A 63 42.11 -1.95 -80.25
C THR A 63 42.80 -0.61 -80.47
N ARG A 64 42.00 0.46 -80.58
CA ARG A 64 42.51 1.83 -80.72
C ARG A 64 43.02 2.33 -79.37
N ASP A 65 44.11 3.08 -79.40
CA ASP A 65 44.64 3.76 -78.22
C ASP A 65 43.59 4.73 -77.62
N VAL A 66 43.55 4.83 -76.30
CA VAL A 66 42.64 5.71 -75.55
C VAL A 66 43.43 6.71 -74.71
N PRO A 67 42.93 7.94 -74.47
CA PRO A 67 43.64 8.92 -73.66
C PRO A 67 43.77 8.44 -72.20
N HIS A 68 44.99 8.37 -71.68
CA HIS A 68 45.26 8.00 -70.28
C HIS A 68 45.27 9.21 -69.34
N LEU A 69 45.45 10.42 -69.86
CA LEU A 69 45.49 11.66 -69.06
C LEU A 69 44.26 11.87 -68.15
N PRO A 70 43.00 11.61 -68.58
CA PRO A 70 41.83 11.73 -67.71
C PRO A 70 41.83 10.74 -66.55
N VAL A 71 42.36 9.54 -66.76
CA VAL A 71 42.47 8.50 -65.72
C VAL A 71 43.54 8.90 -64.71
N ILE A 72 44.70 9.36 -65.19
CA ILE A 72 45.79 9.88 -64.35
C ILE A 72 45.29 11.10 -63.55
N ASN A 73 44.56 12.02 -64.17
CA ASN A 73 43.97 13.17 -63.49
C ASN A 73 42.90 12.76 -62.46
N ALA A 74 42.09 11.73 -62.73
CA ALA A 74 41.15 11.19 -61.76
C ALA A 74 41.86 10.52 -60.56
N PHE A 75 42.99 9.84 -60.78
CA PHE A 75 43.84 9.32 -59.70
C PHE A 75 44.54 10.46 -58.92
N ALA A 76 44.98 11.51 -59.60
CA ALA A 76 45.57 12.70 -58.97
C ALA A 76 44.54 13.51 -58.17
N GLU A 77 43.29 13.61 -58.63
CA GLU A 77 42.19 14.21 -57.88
C GLU A 77 41.77 13.35 -56.68
N ARG A 78 41.72 12.01 -56.82
CA ARG A 78 41.53 11.10 -55.68
C ARG A 78 42.65 11.20 -54.65
N ALA A 79 43.89 11.43 -55.09
CA ALA A 79 45.03 11.67 -54.20
C ALA A 79 44.95 13.04 -53.51
N LYS A 80 44.38 14.06 -54.17
CA LYS A 80 44.15 15.42 -53.60
C LYS A 80 42.93 15.49 -52.68
N GLN A 81 41.89 14.68 -52.90
CA GLN A 81 40.66 14.71 -52.10
C GLN A 81 40.77 14.04 -50.73
N GLY A 82 41.91 13.43 -50.40
CA GLY A 82 42.16 12.82 -49.11
C GLY A 82 41.27 11.60 -48.87
N THR A 83 41.82 10.55 -48.28
CA THR A 83 40.98 9.54 -47.66
C THR A 83 40.06 10.22 -46.65
N THR A 84 38.80 9.78 -46.53
CA THR A 84 37.97 10.09 -45.36
C THR A 84 38.76 9.61 -44.14
N LYS A 85 39.59 10.49 -43.58
CA LYS A 85 40.31 10.21 -42.36
C LYS A 85 39.22 10.20 -41.30
N VAL A 86 38.99 9.02 -40.72
CA VAL A 86 38.47 8.96 -39.36
C VAL A 86 39.43 9.81 -38.54
N VAL A 87 39.01 11.04 -38.19
CA VAL A 87 39.74 11.83 -37.21
C VAL A 87 39.49 11.12 -35.89
N GLN A 88 40.31 10.11 -35.59
CA GLN A 88 40.51 9.75 -34.19
C GLN A 88 41.12 10.99 -33.56
N ALA A 89 40.38 11.64 -32.65
CA ALA A 89 40.96 12.62 -31.77
C ALA A 89 42.00 11.89 -30.92
N SER A 90 43.25 11.82 -31.38
CA SER A 90 44.39 11.27 -30.66
C SER A 90 45.34 12.41 -30.35
N GLY A 91 45.16 12.97 -29.15
CA GLY A 91 45.93 14.07 -28.58
C GLY A 91 45.53 14.28 -27.12
N ALA A 92 46.31 15.04 -26.36
CA ALA A 92 46.07 15.30 -24.93
C ALA A 92 44.65 15.85 -24.63
N ASP A 93 44.05 16.60 -25.56
CA ASP A 93 42.67 17.10 -25.46
C ASP A 93 41.61 15.98 -25.50
N SER A 94 41.87 14.88 -26.18
CA SER A 94 40.97 13.72 -26.23
C SER A 94 41.04 12.90 -24.94
N GLU A 95 42.23 12.75 -24.37
CA GLU A 95 42.41 12.09 -23.08
C GLU A 95 41.78 12.91 -21.95
N LEU A 96 41.99 14.23 -21.93
CA LEU A 96 41.34 15.14 -20.99
C LEU A 96 39.81 15.17 -21.19
N GLY A 97 39.34 15.16 -22.44
CA GLY A 97 37.92 15.05 -22.78
C GLY A 97 37.29 13.76 -22.25
N ARG A 98 37.97 12.62 -22.42
CA ARG A 98 37.55 11.33 -21.84
C ARG A 98 37.52 11.41 -20.31
N LYS A 99 38.57 11.92 -19.68
CA LYS A 99 38.65 12.10 -18.21
C LYS A 99 37.51 12.97 -17.67
N ARG A 100 37.12 14.04 -18.38
CA ARG A 100 35.96 14.87 -18.02
C ARG A 100 34.65 14.08 -18.02
N THR A 101 34.40 13.28 -19.06
CA THR A 101 33.21 12.41 -19.12
C THR A 101 33.24 11.36 -18.02
N SER A 102 34.42 10.75 -17.79
CA SER A 102 34.64 9.78 -16.72
C SER A 102 34.36 10.34 -15.33
N VAL A 103 34.67 11.62 -15.05
CA VAL A 103 34.29 12.25 -13.78
C VAL A 103 32.78 12.32 -13.61
N GLN A 104 32.03 12.64 -14.67
CA GLN A 104 30.56 12.66 -14.58
C GLN A 104 29.98 11.25 -14.36
N GLN A 105 30.56 10.23 -14.98
CA GLN A 105 30.19 8.83 -14.75
C GLN A 105 30.49 8.40 -13.31
N LEU A 106 31.65 8.79 -12.77
CA LEU A 106 32.03 8.54 -11.39
C LEU A 106 31.05 9.20 -10.40
N ILE A 107 30.68 10.47 -10.60
CA ILE A 107 29.65 11.15 -9.78
C ILE A 107 28.33 10.39 -9.83
N ALA A 108 27.90 9.99 -11.02
CA ALA A 108 26.68 9.21 -11.20
C ALA A 108 26.77 7.85 -10.49
N ALA A 109 27.93 7.18 -10.51
CA ALA A 109 28.13 5.91 -9.81
C ALA A 109 27.97 6.07 -8.29
N TYR A 110 28.59 7.07 -7.68
CA TYR A 110 28.43 7.33 -6.24
C TYR A 110 26.97 7.63 -5.86
N ARG A 111 26.25 8.41 -6.67
CA ARG A 111 24.81 8.67 -6.47
C ARG A 111 23.94 7.41 -6.56
N ASN A 112 24.28 6.46 -7.44
CA ASN A 112 23.47 5.26 -7.70
C ASN A 112 23.80 4.09 -6.77
N VAL A 113 25.08 3.82 -6.53
CA VAL A 113 25.53 2.60 -5.82
C VAL A 113 26.40 2.89 -4.60
N GLY A 114 26.65 4.17 -4.26
CA GLY A 114 27.45 4.55 -3.10
C GLY A 114 26.94 3.98 -1.78
N ALA A 115 25.61 3.90 -1.61
CA ALA A 115 24.96 3.32 -0.42
C ALA A 115 25.38 1.85 -0.17
N ARG A 116 25.72 1.10 -1.22
CA ARG A 116 26.19 -0.30 -1.10
C ARG A 116 27.59 -0.42 -0.49
N TRP A 117 28.34 0.69 -0.47
CA TRP A 117 29.68 0.78 0.12
C TRP A 117 29.70 1.60 1.43
N ALA A 118 28.53 2.11 1.85
CA ALA A 118 28.39 2.88 3.07
C ALA A 118 28.65 2.04 4.33
N ASP A 119 29.05 2.70 5.42
CA ASP A 119 29.42 2.09 6.69
C ASP A 119 28.21 1.81 7.59
N LEU A 120 27.32 0.93 7.12
CA LEU A 120 25.98 0.79 7.68
C LEU A 120 25.86 -0.20 8.84
N ASP A 121 26.62 -1.30 8.84
CA ASP A 121 26.52 -2.35 9.88
C ASP A 121 27.29 -1.92 11.15
N PRO A 122 26.61 -1.76 12.31
CA PRO A 122 27.28 -1.49 13.59
C PRO A 122 28.24 -2.62 14.00
N LEU A 123 27.93 -3.87 13.65
CA LEU A 123 28.68 -5.05 14.08
C LEU A 123 29.88 -5.39 13.19
N LYS A 124 30.03 -4.69 12.06
CA LYS A 124 31.11 -4.90 11.06
C LYS A 124 31.27 -6.38 10.69
N ARG A 125 30.15 -7.05 10.37
CA ARG A 125 30.11 -8.48 10.03
C ARG A 125 30.28 -8.75 8.55
N ALA A 126 29.71 -7.89 7.72
CA ALA A 126 29.80 -8.01 6.27
C ALA A 126 31.06 -7.33 5.75
N GLU A 127 31.77 -8.00 4.84
CA GLU A 127 32.82 -7.34 4.05
C GLU A 127 32.18 -6.37 3.06
N ARG A 128 32.82 -5.20 2.88
CA ARG A 128 32.33 -4.24 1.88
C ARG A 128 32.56 -4.83 0.49
N PRO A 129 31.54 -4.82 -0.40
CA PRO A 129 31.69 -5.36 -1.73
C PRO A 129 32.70 -4.54 -2.54
N ALA A 130 33.50 -5.21 -3.38
CA ALA A 130 34.29 -4.53 -4.40
C ALA A 130 33.34 -4.05 -5.51
N ILE A 131 33.18 -2.73 -5.65
CA ILE A 131 32.33 -2.10 -6.66
C ILE A 131 33.23 -1.32 -7.61
N PRO A 132 33.60 -1.87 -8.78
CA PRO A 132 34.53 -1.24 -9.71
C PRO A 132 34.12 0.20 -10.08
N GLU A 133 32.82 0.47 -10.21
CA GLU A 133 32.29 1.77 -10.59
C GLU A 133 32.56 2.89 -9.57
N LEU A 134 32.93 2.55 -8.32
CA LEU A 134 33.32 3.52 -7.30
C LEU A 134 34.84 3.77 -7.26
N GLU A 135 35.62 2.96 -7.98
CA GLU A 135 37.08 3.05 -8.03
C GLU A 135 37.54 3.98 -9.16
N PRO A 136 38.41 4.98 -8.88
CA PRO A 136 38.91 5.88 -9.93
C PRO A 136 39.63 5.15 -11.07
N SER A 137 40.34 4.07 -10.73
CA SER A 137 41.11 3.25 -11.68
C SER A 137 40.22 2.57 -12.73
N PHE A 138 38.95 2.27 -12.41
CA PHE A 138 37.98 1.73 -13.37
C PHE A 138 37.75 2.66 -14.56
N TYR A 139 37.84 3.98 -14.33
CA TYR A 139 37.71 4.98 -15.37
C TYR A 139 39.04 5.37 -16.04
N GLY A 140 40.15 4.77 -15.58
CA GLY A 140 41.50 5.08 -16.06
C GLY A 140 42.14 6.28 -15.37
N PHE A 141 41.65 6.69 -14.19
CA PHE A 141 42.37 7.66 -13.35
C PHE A 141 43.53 6.98 -12.63
N THR A 142 44.64 7.70 -12.53
CA THR A 142 45.84 7.32 -11.80
C THR A 142 46.08 8.29 -10.65
N ASP A 143 47.05 8.00 -9.77
CA ASP A 143 47.41 8.91 -8.68
C ASP A 143 47.86 10.30 -9.19
N ALA A 144 48.40 10.38 -10.42
CA ALA A 144 48.77 11.64 -11.05
C ALA A 144 47.56 12.52 -11.40
N ASP A 145 46.37 11.94 -11.52
CA ASP A 145 45.15 12.66 -11.88
C ASP A 145 44.45 13.28 -10.66
N LEU A 146 44.84 12.93 -9.44
CA LEU A 146 44.18 13.38 -8.20
C LEU A 146 44.14 14.90 -8.04
N GLU A 147 45.17 15.60 -8.50
CA GLU A 147 45.24 17.07 -8.45
C GLU A 147 44.66 17.75 -9.70
N THR A 148 44.21 16.98 -10.69
CA THR A 148 43.57 17.53 -11.89
C THR A 148 42.20 18.10 -11.52
N VAL A 149 41.93 19.33 -11.97
CA VAL A 149 40.68 20.05 -11.70
C VAL A 149 39.63 19.75 -12.76
N PHE A 150 38.45 19.36 -12.32
CA PHE A 150 37.30 19.04 -13.16
C PHE A 150 36.12 19.95 -12.86
N ASN A 151 35.25 20.14 -13.86
CA ASN A 151 33.98 20.83 -13.67
C ASN A 151 33.02 19.93 -12.87
N THR A 152 32.44 20.51 -11.82
CA THR A 152 31.49 19.88 -10.90
C THR A 152 30.21 20.71 -10.78
N SER A 153 29.87 21.54 -11.77
CA SER A 153 28.70 22.43 -11.67
C SER A 153 27.35 21.70 -11.64
N ASN A 154 27.33 20.40 -11.93
CA ASN A 154 26.16 19.51 -11.79
C ASN A 154 26.06 18.87 -10.39
N THR A 155 26.88 19.31 -9.43
CA THR A 155 26.81 18.90 -8.02
C THR A 155 26.48 20.09 -7.13
N PHE A 156 26.08 19.82 -5.89
CA PHE A 156 25.74 20.83 -4.89
C PHE A 156 26.80 20.96 -3.80
N PHE A 157 28.07 20.63 -4.07
CA PHE A 157 29.20 20.77 -3.14
C PHE A 157 29.66 22.22 -2.89
N GLY A 158 28.96 23.21 -3.46
CA GLY A 158 29.27 24.64 -3.30
C GLY A 158 30.44 25.16 -4.15
N LYS A 159 30.95 24.37 -5.10
CA LYS A 159 32.04 24.75 -6.02
C LYS A 159 31.72 24.31 -7.45
N GLU A 160 31.97 25.18 -8.43
CA GLU A 160 31.79 24.85 -9.86
C GLU A 160 32.91 23.96 -10.42
N THR A 161 34.05 23.90 -9.73
CA THR A 161 35.19 23.05 -10.07
C THR A 161 35.87 22.48 -8.83
N MET A 162 36.36 21.25 -8.90
CA MET A 162 37.09 20.58 -7.81
C MET A 162 38.26 19.74 -8.35
N SER A 163 39.33 19.56 -7.57
CA SER A 163 40.32 18.51 -7.87
C SER A 163 39.66 17.12 -7.77
N LEU A 164 40.16 16.13 -8.49
CA LEU A 164 39.64 14.76 -8.40
C LEU A 164 39.71 14.23 -6.95
N ARG A 165 40.77 14.57 -6.20
CA ARG A 165 40.91 14.23 -4.78
C ARG A 165 39.78 14.80 -3.94
N ASP A 166 39.54 16.11 -4.05
CA ASP A 166 38.50 16.79 -3.28
C ASP A 166 37.12 16.26 -3.63
N LEU A 167 36.88 15.98 -4.92
CA LEU A 167 35.63 15.43 -5.40
C LEU A 167 35.39 14.02 -4.85
N LEU A 168 36.40 13.14 -4.90
CA LEU A 168 36.31 11.79 -4.35
C LEU A 168 36.02 11.80 -2.84
N ASN A 169 36.69 12.69 -2.09
CA ASN A 169 36.42 12.88 -0.67
C ASN A 169 34.98 13.33 -0.43
N ALA A 170 34.51 14.35 -1.16
CA ALA A 170 33.13 14.83 -1.02
C ALA A 170 32.08 13.77 -1.37
N LEU A 171 32.30 13.00 -2.44
CA LEU A 171 31.41 11.90 -2.85
C LEU A 171 31.38 10.78 -1.80
N ARG A 172 32.53 10.40 -1.24
CA ARG A 172 32.63 9.39 -0.17
C ARG A 172 31.98 9.86 1.13
N GLU A 173 32.25 11.10 1.56
CA GLU A 173 31.59 11.72 2.71
C GLU A 173 30.07 11.70 2.56
N THR A 174 29.57 12.03 1.37
CA THR A 174 28.13 12.18 1.10
C THR A 174 27.39 10.84 0.98
N TYR A 175 27.94 9.89 0.22
CA TYR A 175 27.20 8.68 -0.20
C TYR A 175 27.70 7.39 0.42
N CYS A 176 28.83 7.42 1.14
CA CYS A 176 29.50 6.23 1.67
C CYS A 176 29.86 6.34 3.17
N GLY A 177 29.34 7.33 3.87
CA GLY A 177 29.53 7.52 5.32
C GLY A 177 28.70 6.52 6.15
N THR A 178 28.27 6.95 7.34
CA THR A 178 27.35 6.18 8.21
C THR A 178 25.89 6.26 7.77
N MET A 179 25.61 6.98 6.69
CA MET A 179 24.31 7.05 6.02
C MET A 179 24.49 6.80 4.52
N GLY A 180 23.65 5.96 3.95
CA GLY A 180 23.55 5.66 2.52
C GLY A 180 22.15 5.92 2.01
N ALA A 181 22.02 6.71 0.95
CA ALA A 181 20.72 7.07 0.38
C ALA A 181 20.47 6.34 -0.94
N GLU A 182 19.31 5.69 -1.08
CA GLU A 182 18.82 5.16 -2.35
C GLU A 182 17.60 5.98 -2.83
N TYR A 183 17.81 6.79 -3.87
CA TYR A 183 16.77 7.66 -4.44
C TYR A 183 16.84 7.77 -5.97
N MET A 184 17.93 7.28 -6.58
CA MET A 184 18.16 7.47 -8.02
C MET A 184 17.20 6.66 -8.92
N TYR A 185 16.49 5.66 -8.36
CA TYR A 185 15.46 4.90 -9.08
C TYR A 185 14.15 5.68 -9.26
N THR A 186 13.87 6.69 -8.43
CA THR A 186 12.65 7.51 -8.52
C THR A 186 12.48 8.06 -9.94
N THR A 187 11.27 8.07 -10.49
CA THR A 187 11.08 8.53 -11.87
C THR A 187 11.10 10.05 -12.02
N ASP A 188 10.64 10.78 -11.00
CA ASP A 188 10.60 12.25 -10.98
C ASP A 188 11.99 12.88 -10.82
N GLN A 189 12.36 13.77 -11.75
CA GLN A 189 13.65 14.46 -11.76
C GLN A 189 13.77 15.53 -10.67
N ASN A 190 12.66 16.17 -10.28
CA ASN A 190 12.64 17.14 -9.19
C ASN A 190 12.98 16.47 -7.87
N HIS A 191 12.46 15.25 -7.63
CA HIS A 191 12.82 14.47 -6.44
C HIS A 191 14.31 14.13 -6.43
N LYS A 192 14.87 13.64 -7.56
CA LYS A 192 16.32 13.38 -7.65
C LYS A 192 17.15 14.60 -7.36
N ARG A 193 16.80 15.74 -7.96
CA ARG A 193 17.52 17.00 -7.78
C ARG A 193 17.44 17.50 -6.34
N TRP A 194 16.28 17.35 -5.71
CA TRP A 194 16.08 17.70 -4.30
C TRP A 194 16.99 16.87 -3.40
N TRP A 195 17.03 15.55 -3.58
CA TRP A 195 17.92 14.66 -2.82
C TRP A 195 19.40 14.99 -3.05
N GLN A 196 19.81 15.19 -4.30
CA GLN A 196 21.18 15.62 -4.62
C GLN A 196 21.54 16.92 -3.91
N GLN A 197 20.65 17.91 -3.95
CA GLN A 197 20.86 19.18 -3.27
C GLN A 197 20.99 19.01 -1.76
N ARG A 198 20.07 18.29 -1.12
CA ARG A 198 20.08 18.11 0.35
C ARG A 198 21.28 17.29 0.83
N LEU A 199 21.63 16.22 0.12
CA LEU A 199 22.74 15.34 0.51
C LEU A 199 24.10 16.00 0.25
N GLU A 200 24.34 16.52 -0.96
CA GLU A 200 25.66 17.03 -1.35
C GLU A 200 26.01 18.36 -0.69
N SER A 201 25.03 19.24 -0.45
CA SER A 201 25.29 20.53 0.22
C SER A 201 25.71 20.34 1.68
N ALA A 202 25.09 19.39 2.38
CA ALA A 202 25.46 19.02 3.75
C ALA A 202 26.62 18.03 3.80
N ARG A 203 26.99 17.43 2.66
CA ARG A 203 27.85 16.24 2.56
C ARG A 203 27.44 15.14 3.54
N THR A 204 26.14 15.01 3.78
CA THR A 204 25.59 14.05 4.75
C THR A 204 26.21 14.20 6.17
N ASN A 205 26.72 15.37 6.52
CA ASN A 205 27.37 15.62 7.80
C ASN A 205 26.42 16.33 8.79
N PRO A 206 25.95 15.66 9.86
CA PRO A 206 25.02 16.25 10.82
C PRO A 206 25.62 17.45 11.54
N GLN A 207 24.91 18.58 11.56
CA GLN A 207 25.34 19.80 12.24
C GLN A 207 24.54 19.99 13.54
N LEU A 208 24.97 19.32 14.61
CA LEU A 208 24.35 19.46 15.93
C LEU A 208 25.21 20.31 16.86
N ASN A 209 24.57 21.26 17.55
CA ASN A 209 25.20 22.02 18.61
C ASN A 209 25.37 21.17 19.89
N ALA A 210 26.10 21.69 20.88
CA ALA A 210 26.43 20.94 22.09
C ALA A 210 25.19 20.50 22.89
N ASP A 211 24.12 21.31 22.94
CA ASP A 211 22.90 20.98 23.69
C ASP A 211 22.06 19.93 22.96
N GLN A 212 21.98 20.01 21.63
CA GLN A 212 21.36 18.98 20.80
C GLN A 212 22.08 17.64 20.97
N LYS A 213 23.41 17.62 20.99
CA LYS A 213 24.20 16.41 21.25
C LYS A 213 23.94 15.82 22.64
N LYS A 214 23.86 16.67 23.67
CA LYS A 214 23.48 16.22 25.03
C LYS A 214 22.06 15.67 25.07
N HIS A 215 21.13 16.27 24.34
CA HIS A 215 19.75 15.78 24.22
C HIS A 215 19.69 14.42 23.54
N VAL A 216 20.43 14.21 22.45
CA VAL A 216 20.58 12.89 21.80
C VAL A 216 21.10 11.85 22.80
N LEU A 217 22.15 12.17 23.57
CA LEU A 217 22.65 11.27 24.61
C LEU A 217 21.62 11.01 25.71
N ASN A 218 20.83 12.01 26.08
CA ASN A 218 19.74 11.85 27.05
C ASN A 218 18.71 10.83 26.56
N ARG A 219 18.25 10.94 25.30
CA ARG A 219 17.27 10.01 24.71
C ARG A 219 17.81 8.58 24.62
N LEU A 220 19.07 8.40 24.22
CA LEU A 220 19.74 7.08 24.27
C LEU A 220 19.81 6.51 25.69
N THR A 221 20.11 7.37 26.67
CA THR A 221 20.21 6.98 28.08
C THR A 221 18.85 6.61 28.66
N ALA A 222 17.79 7.33 28.32
CA ALA A 222 16.42 6.99 28.71
C ALA A 222 15.98 5.66 28.09
N ALA A 223 16.32 5.43 26.82
CA ALA A 223 16.02 4.18 26.11
C ALA A 223 16.72 2.96 26.72
N GLU A 224 18.06 2.99 26.84
CA GLU A 224 18.83 1.90 27.46
C GLU A 224 18.47 1.73 28.95
N GLY A 225 18.28 2.84 29.66
CA GLY A 225 17.97 2.85 31.08
C GLY A 225 16.68 2.11 31.40
N LEU A 226 15.61 2.31 30.61
CA LEU A 226 14.34 1.63 30.80
C LEU A 226 14.50 0.11 30.63
N GLU A 227 15.18 -0.32 29.57
CA GLU A 227 15.37 -1.74 29.26
C GLU A 227 16.15 -2.45 30.37
N ARG A 228 17.24 -1.84 30.84
CA ARG A 228 18.06 -2.40 31.93
C ARG A 228 17.32 -2.40 33.27
N PHE A 229 16.50 -1.38 33.53
CA PHE A 229 15.65 -1.33 34.72
C PHE A 229 14.65 -2.49 34.71
N LEU A 230 13.90 -2.65 33.61
CA LEU A 230 12.94 -3.75 33.45
C LEU A 230 13.63 -5.12 33.49
N HIS A 231 14.82 -5.25 32.90
CA HIS A 231 15.60 -6.49 32.93
C HIS A 231 15.97 -6.91 34.36
N THR A 232 16.37 -5.95 35.18
CA THR A 232 16.81 -6.18 36.56
C THR A 232 15.63 -6.46 37.48
N LYS A 233 14.54 -5.68 37.36
CA LYS A 233 13.38 -5.76 38.25
C LYS A 233 12.44 -6.94 37.90
N TYR A 234 12.24 -7.23 36.61
CA TYR A 234 11.27 -8.20 36.12
C TYR A 234 11.92 -9.33 35.33
N VAL A 235 12.77 -10.10 36.01
CA VAL A 235 13.57 -11.18 35.41
C VAL A 235 12.68 -12.22 34.72
N GLY A 236 13.03 -12.55 33.47
CA GLY A 236 12.35 -13.58 32.68
C GLY A 236 10.99 -13.19 32.11
N GLN A 237 10.47 -11.99 32.37
CA GLN A 237 9.23 -11.53 31.74
C GLN A 237 9.48 -11.03 30.31
N LYS A 238 8.56 -11.38 29.39
CA LYS A 238 8.61 -10.93 27.98
C LYS A 238 8.38 -9.43 27.88
N ARG A 239 9.32 -8.71 27.28
CA ARG A 239 9.25 -7.26 27.03
C ARG A 239 9.73 -6.83 25.64
N PHE A 240 10.40 -7.71 24.90
CA PHE A 240 10.93 -7.45 23.56
C PHE A 240 11.89 -6.24 23.51
N SER A 241 12.96 -6.36 24.30
CA SER A 241 13.97 -5.31 24.49
C SER A 241 14.42 -4.63 23.19
N LEU A 242 14.54 -3.29 23.26
CA LEU A 242 15.12 -2.44 22.22
C LEU A 242 16.66 -2.39 22.25
N GLU A 243 17.33 -3.01 23.21
CA GLU A 243 18.79 -2.91 23.37
C GLU A 243 19.55 -3.29 22.08
N GLY A 244 20.42 -2.38 21.64
CA GLY A 244 21.11 -2.41 20.34
C GLY A 244 20.39 -1.67 19.20
N GLY A 245 19.21 -1.09 19.46
CA GLY A 245 18.44 -0.26 18.54
C GLY A 245 17.94 1.05 19.19
N GLU A 246 18.64 1.55 20.21
CA GLU A 246 18.23 2.70 21.02
C GLU A 246 18.07 4.00 20.20
N SER A 247 18.83 4.15 19.12
CA SER A 247 18.73 5.29 18.20
C SER A 247 17.36 5.41 17.53
N PHE A 248 16.53 4.37 17.55
CA PHE A 248 15.12 4.49 17.18
C PHE A 248 14.36 5.52 18.02
N ILE A 249 14.64 5.61 19.34
CA ILE A 249 13.98 6.61 20.20
C ILE A 249 14.48 8.02 19.90
N VAL A 250 15.75 8.16 19.51
CA VAL A 250 16.29 9.44 19.00
C VAL A 250 15.55 9.84 17.73
N SER A 251 15.33 8.90 16.79
CA SER A 251 14.57 9.15 15.56
C SER A 251 13.13 9.59 15.86
N MET A 252 12.43 8.90 16.75
CA MET A 252 11.05 9.25 17.12
C MET A 252 10.96 10.65 17.76
N ASP A 253 11.87 10.96 18.67
CA ASP A 253 11.92 12.25 19.36
C ASP A 253 12.18 13.42 18.38
N GLU A 254 13.14 13.25 17.48
CA GLU A 254 13.42 14.24 16.43
C GLU A 254 12.23 14.40 15.48
N LEU A 255 11.61 13.29 15.04
CA LEU A 255 10.45 13.31 14.15
C LEU A 255 9.30 14.10 14.76
N ILE A 256 8.93 13.80 16.02
CA ILE A 256 7.83 14.47 16.73
C ILE A 256 8.12 15.97 16.86
N THR A 257 9.34 16.31 17.28
CA THR A 257 9.77 17.70 17.49
C THR A 257 9.70 18.51 16.19
N GLN A 258 10.27 17.98 15.11
CA GLN A 258 10.31 18.65 13.80
C GLN A 258 8.95 18.68 13.12
N ALA A 259 8.15 17.62 13.25
CA ALA A 259 6.80 17.58 12.68
C ALA A 259 5.93 18.66 13.32
N GLY A 260 5.96 18.78 14.65
CA GLY A 260 5.28 19.85 15.37
C GLY A 260 5.76 21.24 14.95
N ALA A 261 7.08 21.45 14.81
CA ALA A 261 7.65 22.70 14.30
C ALA A 261 7.20 23.04 12.87
N LYS A 262 6.89 22.03 12.05
CA LYS A 262 6.36 22.17 10.67
C LYS A 262 4.83 22.26 10.60
N GLY A 263 4.15 22.32 11.75
CA GLY A 263 2.70 22.52 11.83
C GLY A 263 1.86 21.24 11.78
N VAL A 264 2.48 20.05 11.88
CA VAL A 264 1.75 18.81 12.15
C VAL A 264 1.13 18.91 13.54
N GLN A 265 -0.16 18.58 13.65
CA GLN A 265 -0.91 18.66 14.90
C GLN A 265 -1.21 17.28 15.48
N GLU A 266 -1.07 16.22 14.69
CA GLU A 266 -1.38 14.86 15.11
C GLU A 266 -0.48 13.85 14.41
N ILE A 267 0.08 12.91 15.16
CA ILE A 267 0.91 11.82 14.67
C ILE A 267 0.28 10.51 15.10
N VAL A 268 0.00 9.64 14.13
CA VAL A 268 -0.55 8.30 14.39
C VAL A 268 0.53 7.27 14.12
N ILE A 269 0.84 6.47 15.15
CA ILE A 269 1.95 5.53 15.14
C ILE A 269 1.40 4.10 15.03
N GLY A 270 1.85 3.37 14.02
CA GLY A 270 1.73 1.91 13.93
C GLY A 270 3.06 1.26 14.22
N MET A 271 3.12 0.26 15.09
CA MET A 271 4.38 -0.46 15.32
C MET A 271 4.17 -1.90 15.76
N ALA A 272 5.19 -2.72 15.51
CA ALA A 272 5.33 -4.06 16.06
C ALA A 272 5.66 -4.05 17.57
N HIS A 273 6.02 -5.21 18.13
CA HIS A 273 6.34 -5.39 19.55
C HIS A 273 7.68 -4.75 19.97
N ARG A 274 8.66 -4.67 19.07
CA ARG A 274 10.05 -4.30 19.41
C ARG A 274 10.15 -2.82 19.79
N GLY A 275 10.65 -2.56 21.01
CA GLY A 275 10.79 -1.19 21.54
C GLY A 275 9.47 -0.49 21.85
N ARG A 276 8.33 -1.20 21.85
CA ARG A 276 7.02 -0.59 22.10
C ARG A 276 6.90 0.03 23.49
N LEU A 277 7.37 -0.66 24.52
CA LEU A 277 7.38 -0.12 25.89
C LEU A 277 8.24 1.13 26.00
N ASN A 278 9.32 1.17 25.22
CA ASN A 278 10.23 2.30 25.12
C ASN A 278 9.53 3.51 24.48
N VAL A 279 8.80 3.31 23.38
CA VAL A 279 7.96 4.34 22.75
C VAL A 279 6.86 4.83 23.69
N LEU A 280 6.17 3.93 24.39
CA LEU A 280 5.14 4.29 25.37
C LEU A 280 5.68 5.24 26.44
N VAL A 281 6.80 4.92 27.06
CA VAL A 281 7.38 5.70 28.17
C VAL A 281 8.14 6.93 27.68
N ASN A 282 9.06 6.76 26.73
CA ASN A 282 10.03 7.77 26.34
C ASN A 282 9.59 8.66 25.18
N SER A 283 8.50 8.32 24.46
CA SER A 283 7.95 9.15 23.38
C SER A 283 6.52 9.62 23.68
N LEU A 284 5.62 8.73 24.11
CA LEU A 284 4.24 9.08 24.45
C LEU A 284 4.06 9.55 25.90
N GLY A 285 5.08 9.41 26.76
CA GLY A 285 5.03 9.89 28.13
C GLY A 285 4.13 9.09 29.07
N LYS A 286 3.90 7.80 28.80
CA LYS A 286 3.30 6.89 29.78
C LYS A 286 4.16 6.91 31.06
N MET A 287 3.51 7.08 32.21
CA MET A 287 4.23 7.12 33.48
C MET A 287 4.86 5.74 33.76
N PRO A 288 6.15 5.68 34.14
CA PRO A 288 6.80 4.41 34.48
C PRO A 288 6.06 3.64 35.58
N ALA A 289 5.51 4.34 36.59
CA ALA A 289 4.69 3.72 37.62
C ALA A 289 3.50 2.91 37.06
N ASP A 290 2.79 3.45 36.07
CA ASP A 290 1.65 2.77 35.43
C ASP A 290 2.11 1.54 34.64
N LEU A 291 3.23 1.66 33.93
CA LEU A 291 3.83 0.51 33.25
C LEU A 291 4.25 -0.56 34.26
N PHE A 292 4.87 -0.19 35.37
CA PHE A 292 5.30 -1.13 36.41
C PHE A 292 4.12 -1.84 37.06
N ALA A 293 2.99 -1.15 37.27
CA ALA A 293 1.76 -1.77 37.76
C ALA A 293 1.25 -2.90 36.84
N GLU A 294 1.43 -2.78 35.52
CA GLU A 294 1.11 -3.85 34.55
C GLU A 294 2.07 -5.06 34.66
N PHE A 295 3.32 -4.84 35.07
CA PHE A 295 4.27 -5.92 35.35
C PHE A 295 4.03 -6.58 36.71
N ASP A 296 3.53 -5.82 37.67
CA ASP A 296 3.20 -6.26 39.03
C ASP A 296 1.78 -6.84 39.15
N HIS A 297 0.98 -6.83 38.07
CA HIS A 297 -0.43 -7.26 38.04
C HIS A 297 -1.34 -6.51 39.02
N THR A 298 -1.07 -5.22 39.22
CA THR A 298 -1.84 -4.32 40.11
C THR A 298 -2.63 -3.25 39.36
N ALA A 299 -2.47 -3.18 38.03
CA ALA A 299 -3.27 -2.30 37.18
C ALA A 299 -4.75 -2.74 37.13
N PRO A 300 -5.72 -1.83 36.98
CA PRO A 300 -7.12 -2.17 36.81
C PRO A 300 -7.38 -3.01 35.55
N GLU A 301 -7.98 -4.19 35.70
CA GLU A 301 -8.36 -5.08 34.59
C GLU A 301 -9.88 -4.99 34.35
N GLU A 302 -10.31 -3.97 33.59
CA GLU A 302 -11.74 -3.68 33.36
C GLU A 302 -12.31 -4.28 32.06
N LEU A 303 -11.45 -4.80 31.19
CA LEU A 303 -11.85 -5.37 29.90
C LEU A 303 -12.27 -6.84 30.04
N PRO A 304 -13.26 -7.32 29.25
CA PRO A 304 -13.73 -8.71 29.34
C PRO A 304 -12.63 -9.76 29.12
N SER A 305 -11.71 -9.49 28.20
CA SER A 305 -10.57 -10.39 27.91
C SER A 305 -9.22 -9.70 28.08
N GLY A 306 -9.15 -8.39 27.79
CA GLY A 306 -7.88 -7.66 27.77
C GLY A 306 -6.92 -8.17 26.70
N ASP A 307 -5.69 -7.66 26.73
CA ASP A 307 -4.60 -8.10 25.85
C ASP A 307 -3.25 -7.86 26.55
N VAL A 308 -2.20 -8.50 26.05
CA VAL A 308 -0.85 -8.36 26.59
C VAL A 308 -0.36 -6.91 26.48
N LYS A 309 0.42 -6.46 27.48
CA LYS A 309 0.93 -5.08 27.62
C LYS A 309 1.58 -4.48 26.36
N TYR A 310 2.22 -5.30 25.53
CA TYR A 310 2.87 -4.88 24.29
C TYR A 310 1.93 -4.85 23.06
N HIS A 311 0.61 -4.97 23.23
CA HIS A 311 -0.41 -4.71 22.21
C HIS A 311 -1.25 -3.46 22.51
N GLN A 312 -1.18 -2.95 23.74
CA GLN A 312 -1.96 -1.81 24.19
C GLN A 312 -1.56 -0.56 23.40
N GLY A 313 -2.56 0.16 22.88
CA GLY A 313 -2.41 1.50 22.34
C GLY A 313 -2.33 2.53 23.46
N PHE A 314 -1.99 3.76 23.10
CA PHE A 314 -1.91 4.87 24.06
C PHE A 314 -2.10 6.19 23.31
N SER A 315 -2.54 7.24 24.00
CA SER A 315 -2.64 8.57 23.39
C SER A 315 -2.29 9.64 24.41
N SER A 316 -1.59 10.66 23.95
CA SER A 316 -1.13 11.77 24.76
C SER A 316 -0.93 13.01 23.90
N ASP A 317 -1.02 14.19 24.51
CA ASP A 317 -0.65 15.44 23.86
C ASP A 317 0.72 15.86 24.38
N VAL A 318 1.70 16.02 23.47
CA VAL A 318 3.07 16.36 23.83
C VAL A 318 3.43 17.78 23.38
N THR A 319 4.31 18.43 24.13
CA THR A 319 4.81 19.77 23.78
C THR A 319 5.89 19.70 22.71
N THR A 320 5.76 20.51 21.65
CA THR A 320 6.80 20.71 20.62
C THR A 320 7.08 22.21 20.43
N PRO A 321 8.19 22.61 19.76
CA PRO A 321 8.46 24.01 19.46
C PRO A 321 7.34 24.73 18.68
N GLY A 322 6.57 24.00 17.87
CA GLY A 322 5.43 24.53 17.12
C GLY A 322 4.10 24.51 17.88
N GLY A 323 4.07 24.01 19.12
CA GLY A 323 2.87 23.85 19.95
C GLY A 323 2.56 22.38 20.27
N PRO A 324 1.38 22.12 20.88
CA PRO A 324 0.95 20.77 21.22
C PRO A 324 0.75 19.89 19.97
N VAL A 325 1.24 18.65 20.04
CA VAL A 325 0.98 17.60 19.03
C VAL A 325 0.31 16.42 19.70
N HIS A 326 -0.81 15.96 19.14
CA HIS A 326 -1.49 14.76 19.60
C HIS A 326 -0.78 13.51 19.08
N LEU A 327 -0.32 12.63 19.96
CA LEU A 327 0.25 11.34 19.60
C LEU A 327 -0.76 10.24 19.87
N SER A 328 -0.93 9.34 18.90
CA SER A 328 -1.77 8.16 19.07
C SER A 328 -1.05 6.90 18.60
N LEU A 329 -0.74 6.01 19.53
CA LEU A 329 -0.21 4.68 19.23
C LEU A 329 -1.39 3.72 19.01
N ALA A 330 -1.46 3.15 17.81
CA ALA A 330 -2.49 2.18 17.45
C ALA A 330 -2.37 0.89 18.25
N PHE A 331 -3.51 0.28 18.56
CA PHE A 331 -3.58 -1.11 19.03
C PHE A 331 -3.21 -2.05 17.88
N ASN A 332 -2.56 -3.17 18.19
CA ASN A 332 -2.24 -4.19 17.19
C ASN A 332 -2.24 -5.59 17.81
N PRO A 333 -2.60 -6.62 17.04
CA PRO A 333 -2.36 -8.01 17.43
C PRO A 333 -0.89 -8.41 17.21
N SER A 334 -0.56 -9.65 17.54
CA SER A 334 0.76 -10.23 17.26
C SER A 334 1.09 -10.40 15.78
N HIS A 335 0.07 -10.38 14.90
CA HIS A 335 0.26 -10.49 13.45
C HIS A 335 0.97 -9.21 13.00
N LEU A 336 2.20 -9.34 12.51
CA LEU A 336 3.03 -8.19 12.14
C LEU A 336 2.49 -7.52 10.87
N GLU A 337 2.79 -6.23 10.70
CA GLU A 337 2.46 -5.41 9.53
C GLU A 337 0.96 -5.16 9.24
N ILE A 338 0.02 -5.98 9.73
CA ILE A 338 -1.42 -5.77 9.50
C ILE A 338 -1.98 -4.47 10.12
N VAL A 339 -1.25 -3.89 11.08
CA VAL A 339 -1.61 -2.59 11.67
C VAL A 339 -1.35 -1.42 10.71
N ASN A 340 -0.49 -1.61 9.69
CA ASN A 340 -0.10 -0.56 8.75
C ASN A 340 -1.33 0.07 8.06
N PRO A 341 -2.18 -0.70 7.35
CA PRO A 341 -3.38 -0.14 6.73
C PRO A 341 -4.40 0.38 7.75
N VAL A 342 -4.47 -0.19 8.96
CA VAL A 342 -5.32 0.32 10.05
C VAL A 342 -4.90 1.74 10.45
N VAL A 343 -3.60 2.01 10.51
CA VAL A 343 -3.07 3.36 10.79
C VAL A 343 -3.37 4.32 9.65
N GLU A 344 -3.22 3.89 8.40
CA GLU A 344 -3.57 4.74 7.25
C GLU A 344 -5.06 5.14 7.26
N GLY A 345 -5.95 4.18 7.51
CA GLY A 345 -7.38 4.47 7.64
C GLY A 345 -7.70 5.41 8.82
N SER A 346 -7.01 5.21 9.93
CA SER A 346 -7.08 6.06 11.13
C SER A 346 -6.64 7.50 10.82
N VAL A 347 -5.55 7.68 10.07
CA VAL A 347 -5.06 8.99 9.63
C VAL A 347 -6.03 9.63 8.66
N ARG A 348 -6.54 8.88 7.67
CA ARG A 348 -7.48 9.41 6.70
C ARG A 348 -8.76 9.95 7.35
N ALA A 349 -9.32 9.24 8.33
CA ALA A 349 -10.48 9.74 9.09
C ALA A 349 -10.20 11.06 9.82
N ARG A 350 -8.98 11.27 10.32
CA ARG A 350 -8.57 12.53 10.95
C ARG A 350 -8.35 13.64 9.95
N MET A 351 -7.77 13.33 8.79
CA MET A 351 -7.63 14.27 7.68
C MET A 351 -8.99 14.79 7.23
N ASP A 352 -9.95 13.87 7.01
CA ASP A 352 -11.30 14.21 6.58
C ASP A 352 -12.01 15.09 7.64
N ARG A 353 -11.88 14.77 8.93
CA ARG A 353 -12.40 15.62 10.03
C ARG A 353 -11.79 17.02 10.06
N ARG A 354 -10.50 17.13 9.72
CA ARG A 354 -9.74 18.40 9.74
C ARG A 354 -9.85 19.18 8.43
N ALA A 355 -10.54 18.64 7.42
CA ALA A 355 -10.53 19.15 6.05
C ALA A 355 -9.09 19.35 5.53
N ASP A 356 -8.24 18.33 5.75
CA ASP A 356 -6.82 18.29 5.36
C ASP A 356 -6.60 17.32 4.19
N PRO A 357 -7.02 17.67 2.96
CA PRO A 357 -6.95 16.76 1.82
C PRO A 357 -5.51 16.42 1.38
N LEU A 358 -4.53 17.15 1.91
CA LEU A 358 -3.11 17.06 1.56
C LEU A 358 -2.28 16.39 2.68
N GLY A 359 -2.88 16.01 3.80
CA GLY A 359 -2.19 15.33 4.90
C GLY A 359 -1.13 16.19 5.59
N LYS A 360 -1.26 17.52 5.56
CA LYS A 360 -0.25 18.43 6.12
C LYS A 360 -0.30 18.53 7.65
N GLN A 361 -1.43 18.22 8.26
CA GLN A 361 -1.66 18.35 9.70
C GLN A 361 -1.65 17.01 10.44
N VAL A 362 -1.85 15.89 9.74
CA VAL A 362 -1.85 14.54 10.31
C VAL A 362 -0.76 13.70 9.65
N LEU A 363 0.15 13.17 10.45
CA LEU A 363 1.30 12.40 9.97
C LEU A 363 1.18 10.93 10.39
N PRO A 364 1.07 9.99 9.43
CA PRO A 364 1.29 8.58 9.69
C PRO A 364 2.79 8.29 9.90
N VAL A 365 3.10 7.54 10.96
CA VAL A 365 4.43 6.98 11.22
C VAL A 365 4.30 5.49 11.44
N ILE A 366 4.95 4.68 10.63
CA ILE A 366 4.85 3.22 10.72
C ILE A 366 6.23 2.62 10.97
N VAL A 367 6.31 1.78 12.00
CA VAL A 367 7.56 1.19 12.49
C VAL A 367 7.55 -0.31 12.27
N HIS A 368 8.56 -0.77 11.54
CA HIS A 368 8.64 -2.14 11.02
C HIS A 368 9.82 -2.91 11.62
N GLY A 369 9.72 -4.24 11.59
CA GLY A 369 10.88 -5.14 11.73
C GLY A 369 11.40 -5.54 10.36
N ASP A 370 12.71 -5.68 10.18
CA ASP A 370 13.35 -5.99 8.90
C ASP A 370 12.79 -7.22 8.19
N ALA A 371 12.66 -8.35 8.90
CA ALA A 371 12.16 -9.58 8.29
C ALA A 371 10.67 -9.51 7.91
N ALA A 372 9.87 -8.80 8.72
CA ALA A 372 8.44 -8.68 8.48
C ALA A 372 8.14 -7.70 7.34
N PHE A 373 8.87 -6.57 7.28
CA PHE A 373 8.75 -5.57 6.22
C PHE A 373 8.99 -6.16 4.82
N ALA A 374 9.96 -7.07 4.71
CA ALA A 374 10.27 -7.75 3.45
C ALA A 374 9.33 -8.93 3.14
N GLY A 375 8.69 -9.52 4.16
CA GLY A 375 8.05 -10.84 4.05
C GLY A 375 6.51 -10.84 4.11
N GLN A 376 5.87 -9.78 4.61
CA GLN A 376 4.40 -9.73 4.73
C GLN A 376 3.77 -8.97 3.55
N GLY A 377 2.86 -9.65 2.83
CA GLY A 377 2.20 -9.10 1.64
C GLY A 377 1.39 -7.82 1.90
N VAL A 378 0.83 -7.67 3.10
CA VAL A 378 0.07 -6.45 3.48
C VAL A 378 0.91 -5.16 3.42
N VAL A 379 2.25 -5.24 3.54
CA VAL A 379 3.13 -4.09 3.32
C VAL A 379 3.03 -3.60 1.88
N MET A 380 3.12 -4.52 0.92
CA MET A 380 2.96 -4.24 -0.51
C MET A 380 1.58 -3.63 -0.79
N GLU A 381 0.52 -4.25 -0.25
CA GLU A 381 -0.84 -3.75 -0.46
C GLU A 381 -1.05 -2.35 0.13
N THR A 382 -0.47 -2.05 1.30
CA THR A 382 -0.56 -0.73 1.93
C THR A 382 0.19 0.32 1.12
N LEU A 383 1.41 0.02 0.65
CA LEU A 383 2.17 0.91 -0.23
C LEU A 383 1.42 1.19 -1.54
N ALA A 384 0.72 0.20 -2.10
CA ALA A 384 -0.11 0.39 -3.28
C ALA A 384 -1.29 1.38 -3.06
N LEU A 385 -1.69 1.63 -1.80
CA LEU A 385 -2.71 2.63 -1.45
C LEU A 385 -2.16 4.06 -1.37
N ALA A 386 -0.84 4.24 -1.15
CA ALA A 386 -0.21 5.50 -0.72
C ALA A 386 -0.56 6.72 -1.59
N GLU A 387 -0.68 6.54 -2.91
CA GLU A 387 -0.98 7.62 -3.87
C GLU A 387 -2.37 7.52 -4.52
N THR A 388 -3.22 6.59 -4.05
CA THR A 388 -4.58 6.45 -4.58
C THR A 388 -5.53 7.48 -3.96
N ARG A 389 -6.39 8.11 -4.76
CA ARG A 389 -7.28 9.21 -4.32
C ARG A 389 -8.12 8.90 -3.07
N GLY A 390 -8.59 7.65 -2.94
CA GLY A 390 -9.51 7.23 -1.89
C GLY A 390 -8.84 6.88 -0.56
N TYR A 391 -7.52 6.67 -0.57
CA TYR A 391 -6.77 6.10 0.54
C TYR A 391 -5.52 6.88 0.93
N SER A 392 -4.96 7.70 0.03
CA SER A 392 -3.76 8.50 0.30
C SER A 392 -3.91 9.36 1.56
N THR A 393 -2.82 9.43 2.31
CA THR A 393 -2.65 10.18 3.55
C THR A 393 -1.57 11.27 3.44
N GLY A 394 -1.15 11.60 2.22
CA GLY A 394 -0.10 12.59 1.96
C GLY A 394 1.30 12.09 2.29
N GLY A 395 1.52 10.78 2.16
CA GLY A 395 2.80 10.12 2.38
C GLY A 395 3.05 9.72 3.84
N THR A 396 3.71 8.59 4.04
CA THR A 396 4.03 8.01 5.34
C THR A 396 5.53 8.00 5.61
N VAL A 397 5.91 8.34 6.85
CA VAL A 397 7.30 8.15 7.30
C VAL A 397 7.42 6.75 7.88
N HIS A 398 8.12 5.88 7.16
CA HIS A 398 8.41 4.52 7.58
C HIS A 398 9.75 4.46 8.31
N ILE A 399 9.79 3.77 9.45
CA ILE A 399 11.03 3.54 10.19
C ILE A 399 11.22 2.03 10.35
N VAL A 400 12.32 1.49 9.84
CA VAL A 400 12.64 0.07 9.99
C VAL A 400 13.68 -0.10 11.10
N ILE A 401 13.35 -0.88 12.12
CA ILE A 401 14.30 -1.32 13.15
C ILE A 401 15.02 -2.56 12.62
N ASN A 402 16.04 -2.33 11.78
CA ASN A 402 16.76 -3.37 11.08
C ASN A 402 17.88 -3.94 11.95
N ASN A 403 17.49 -4.80 12.88
CA ASN A 403 18.41 -5.49 13.78
C ASN A 403 19.14 -6.67 13.10
N GLN A 404 18.92 -6.88 11.80
CA GLN A 404 19.55 -7.88 10.95
C GLN A 404 19.20 -9.34 11.32
N ILE A 405 18.07 -9.58 12.01
CA ILE A 405 17.63 -10.91 12.45
C ILE A 405 16.11 -11.00 12.72
N GLY A 406 15.42 -11.85 11.94
CA GLY A 406 14.02 -12.24 12.17
C GLY A 406 13.91 -13.48 13.05
N PHE A 407 13.67 -13.30 14.36
CA PHE A 407 13.70 -14.38 15.36
C PHE A 407 15.04 -15.16 15.31
N THR A 408 15.13 -16.29 14.60
CA THR A 408 16.33 -17.13 14.42
C THR A 408 16.88 -17.06 12.99
N THR A 409 16.25 -16.32 12.09
CA THR A 409 16.66 -16.21 10.68
C THR A 409 17.47 -14.93 10.49
N SER A 410 18.76 -15.08 10.21
CA SER A 410 19.68 -13.94 9.98
C SER A 410 20.46 -14.02 8.68
N ASP A 411 20.41 -15.16 7.98
CA ASP A 411 20.94 -15.26 6.63
C ASP A 411 20.01 -14.47 5.68
N PRO A 412 20.51 -13.46 4.97
CA PRO A 412 19.69 -12.70 4.03
C PRO A 412 19.03 -13.58 2.97
N ARG A 413 19.66 -14.70 2.57
CA ARG A 413 19.14 -15.64 1.56
C ARG A 413 17.90 -16.40 2.02
N ASP A 414 17.69 -16.52 3.34
CA ASP A 414 16.51 -17.17 3.92
C ASP A 414 15.40 -16.17 4.25
N SER A 415 15.75 -14.90 4.48
CA SER A 415 14.79 -13.87 4.94
C SER A 415 14.21 -13.02 3.81
N ARG A 416 14.90 -12.90 2.67
CA ARG A 416 14.47 -12.07 1.53
C ARG A 416 15.18 -12.46 0.23
N SER A 417 14.67 -11.94 -0.90
CA SER A 417 15.25 -12.16 -2.25
C SER A 417 15.94 -10.92 -2.84
N THR A 418 16.20 -9.91 -2.01
CA THR A 418 16.75 -8.61 -2.39
C THR A 418 17.89 -8.21 -1.46
N LEU A 419 18.60 -7.10 -1.74
CA LEU A 419 19.75 -6.69 -0.94
C LEU A 419 19.30 -6.14 0.43
N TYR A 420 18.38 -5.18 0.39
CA TYR A 420 17.84 -4.52 1.58
C TYR A 420 16.44 -5.03 1.90
N CYS A 421 16.09 -5.08 3.18
CA CYS A 421 14.73 -5.41 3.61
C CYS A 421 13.70 -4.37 3.15
N THR A 422 14.15 -3.16 2.81
CA THR A 422 13.34 -2.05 2.34
C THR A 422 13.10 -2.01 0.84
N ASP A 423 13.67 -2.95 0.06
CA ASP A 423 13.55 -2.93 -1.40
C ASP A 423 12.10 -2.97 -1.91
N ILE A 424 11.14 -3.40 -1.07
CA ILE A 424 9.71 -3.37 -1.38
C ILE A 424 9.19 -1.96 -1.70
N VAL A 425 9.72 -0.89 -1.07
CA VAL A 425 9.21 0.48 -1.29
C VAL A 425 9.57 1.06 -2.64
N LYS A 426 10.52 0.43 -3.36
CA LYS A 426 10.89 0.81 -4.73
C LYS A 426 9.71 0.66 -5.70
N MET A 427 8.70 -0.14 -5.35
CA MET A 427 7.47 -0.27 -6.16
C MET A 427 6.67 1.03 -6.29
N VAL A 428 6.82 1.96 -5.34
CA VAL A 428 6.15 3.28 -5.33
C VAL A 428 7.14 4.44 -5.41
N ASP A 429 8.36 4.19 -5.90
CA ASP A 429 9.42 5.21 -6.04
C ASP A 429 9.80 5.93 -4.72
N ALA A 430 9.47 5.36 -3.55
CA ALA A 430 9.71 5.97 -2.25
C ALA A 430 11.20 5.85 -1.85
N PRO A 431 11.90 6.96 -1.56
CA PRO A 431 13.33 6.97 -1.25
C PRO A 431 13.64 6.28 0.09
N VAL A 432 14.86 5.73 0.20
CA VAL A 432 15.34 5.04 1.40
C VAL A 432 16.63 5.68 1.92
N LEU A 433 16.67 5.97 3.21
CA LEU A 433 17.86 6.39 3.95
C LEU A 433 18.29 5.25 4.88
N HIS A 434 19.31 4.50 4.49
CA HIS A 434 19.96 3.52 5.34
C HIS A 434 20.92 4.24 6.27
N VAL A 435 20.81 4.01 7.58
CA VAL A 435 21.61 4.71 8.57
C VAL A 435 22.11 3.75 9.64
N ASN A 436 23.39 3.89 9.98
CA ASN A 436 24.02 3.11 11.03
C ASN A 436 23.45 3.51 12.40
N GLY A 437 22.84 2.56 13.10
CA GLY A 437 22.25 2.78 14.41
C GLY A 437 23.23 3.23 15.49
N ASP A 438 24.54 3.01 15.33
CA ASP A 438 25.56 3.51 16.26
C ASP A 438 25.97 4.97 16.03
N ASP A 439 25.49 5.61 14.95
CA ASP A 439 25.68 7.04 14.71
C ASP A 439 24.35 7.79 14.88
N PRO A 440 23.96 8.11 16.13
CA PRO A 440 22.68 8.73 16.41
C PRO A 440 22.56 10.15 15.83
N GLU A 441 23.67 10.84 15.53
CA GLU A 441 23.64 12.14 14.85
C GLU A 441 23.25 11.97 13.38
N ALA A 442 23.74 10.92 12.71
CA ALA A 442 23.31 10.58 11.36
C ALA A 442 21.84 10.14 11.33
N VAL A 443 21.36 9.44 12.36
CA VAL A 443 19.93 9.09 12.50
C VAL A 443 19.07 10.35 12.60
N VAL A 444 19.47 11.35 13.38
CA VAL A 444 18.79 12.65 13.44
C VAL A 444 18.69 13.29 12.05
N LEU A 445 19.82 13.36 11.31
CA LEU A 445 19.83 13.93 9.96
C LEU A 445 18.94 13.14 8.99
N ALA A 446 18.98 11.80 9.03
CA ALA A 446 18.15 10.95 8.20
C ALA A 446 16.65 11.20 8.45
N THR A 447 16.25 11.29 9.71
CA THR A 447 14.88 11.59 10.10
C THR A 447 14.43 12.98 9.65
N GLN A 448 15.28 14.00 9.81
CA GLN A 448 14.98 15.36 9.33
C GLN A 448 14.77 15.38 7.82
N LEU A 449 15.65 14.72 7.06
CA LEU A 449 15.54 14.63 5.60
C LEU A 449 14.30 13.86 5.15
N ALA A 450 13.97 12.76 5.82
CA ALA A 450 12.77 11.99 5.55
C ALA A 450 11.51 12.84 5.78
N LEU A 451 11.40 13.49 6.95
CA LEU A 451 10.26 14.36 7.24
C LEU A 451 10.17 15.53 6.25
N ASP A 452 11.30 16.16 5.90
CA ASP A 452 11.35 17.23 4.91
C ASP A 452 10.83 16.76 3.54
N PHE A 453 11.25 15.58 3.08
CA PHE A 453 10.77 14.99 1.83
C PHE A 453 9.28 14.73 1.86
N ARG A 454 8.77 14.09 2.93
CA ARG A 454 7.34 13.82 3.09
C ARG A 454 6.53 15.11 3.09
N MET A 455 6.98 16.14 3.80
CA MET A 455 6.26 17.42 3.88
C MET A 455 6.28 18.20 2.55
N GLU A 456 7.37 18.10 1.78
CA GLU A 456 7.52 18.77 0.49
C GLU A 456 6.71 18.08 -0.62
N PHE A 457 6.82 16.75 -0.71
CA PHE A 457 6.32 15.98 -1.86
C PHE A 457 5.09 15.11 -1.56
N GLN A 458 4.71 14.98 -0.28
CA GLN A 458 3.53 14.22 0.15
C GLN A 458 3.60 12.74 -0.27
N LYS A 459 4.80 12.18 -0.20
CA LYS A 459 5.11 10.80 -0.57
C LYS A 459 5.78 10.04 0.56
N ASP A 460 5.64 8.72 0.50
CA ASP A 460 6.27 7.80 1.43
C ASP A 460 7.80 7.92 1.39
N VAL A 461 8.44 7.70 2.52
CA VAL A 461 9.89 7.72 2.69
C VAL A 461 10.30 6.80 3.83
N VAL A 462 11.45 6.15 3.68
CA VAL A 462 11.92 5.15 4.64
C VAL A 462 13.22 5.56 5.30
N VAL A 463 13.28 5.43 6.63
CA VAL A 463 14.51 5.44 7.42
C VAL A 463 14.81 4.02 7.88
N ASP A 464 15.82 3.40 7.29
CA ASP A 464 16.30 2.05 7.64
C ASP A 464 17.41 2.17 8.69
N ILE A 465 17.04 2.02 9.97
CA ILE A 465 17.98 2.10 11.09
C ILE A 465 18.63 0.71 11.26
N ILE A 466 19.81 0.55 10.67
CA ILE A 466 20.57 -0.70 10.70
C ILE A 466 21.27 -0.80 12.06
N CYS A 467 20.76 -1.69 12.89
CA CYS A 467 21.11 -1.82 14.29
C CYS A 467 21.43 -3.29 14.61
N PHE A 468 21.40 -3.68 15.89
CA PHE A 468 21.51 -5.09 16.29
C PHE A 468 20.55 -5.41 17.43
N ARG A 469 20.37 -6.69 17.74
CA ARG A 469 19.56 -7.15 18.88
C ARG A 469 20.47 -7.68 19.98
N LYS A 470 20.61 -6.95 21.10
CA LYS A 470 21.53 -7.32 22.19
C LYS A 470 21.19 -8.68 22.83
N LEU A 471 19.90 -8.95 23.03
CA LEU A 471 19.37 -10.14 23.68
C LEU A 471 18.77 -11.14 22.68
N GLY A 472 18.19 -12.25 23.16
CA GLY A 472 17.38 -13.18 22.34
C GLY A 472 16.14 -12.51 21.75
N HIS A 473 15.35 -13.25 20.95
CA HIS A 473 14.10 -12.70 20.40
C HIS A 473 13.13 -12.27 21.52
N ASN A 474 13.09 -13.08 22.57
CA ASN A 474 12.55 -12.73 23.87
C ASN A 474 13.62 -12.96 24.94
N GLU A 475 13.32 -12.51 26.16
CA GLU A 475 14.27 -12.48 27.27
C GLU A 475 14.71 -13.87 27.79
N GLN A 476 14.03 -14.95 27.39
CA GLN A 476 14.36 -16.33 27.75
C GLN A 476 15.04 -17.10 26.60
N ASP A 477 15.12 -16.49 25.42
CA ASP A 477 15.67 -17.11 24.22
C ASP A 477 17.21 -17.05 24.20
N THR A 478 17.84 -18.12 23.72
CA THR A 478 19.31 -18.24 23.63
C THR A 478 19.73 -18.17 22.16
N PRO A 479 20.08 -16.97 21.65
CA PRO A 479 20.26 -16.78 20.22
C PRO A 479 21.61 -17.29 19.68
N SER A 480 22.59 -17.53 20.55
CA SER A 480 23.88 -18.13 20.16
C SER A 480 23.75 -19.56 19.62
N LEU A 481 22.61 -20.23 19.87
CA LEU A 481 22.32 -21.56 19.32
C LEU A 481 22.26 -21.56 17.79
N THR A 482 21.82 -20.46 17.18
CA THR A 482 21.66 -20.33 15.73
C THR A 482 22.51 -19.20 15.13
N GLN A 483 22.89 -18.18 15.93
CA GLN A 483 23.71 -17.04 15.49
C GLN A 483 24.99 -16.82 16.31
N PRO A 484 25.88 -17.81 16.44
CA PRO A 484 27.06 -17.72 17.31
C PRO A 484 28.04 -16.59 16.90
N LEU A 485 28.28 -16.39 15.60
CA LEU A 485 29.19 -15.34 15.11
C LEU A 485 28.67 -13.94 15.43
N MET A 486 27.39 -13.69 15.14
CA MET A 486 26.74 -12.39 15.40
C MET A 486 26.76 -12.06 16.89
N TYR A 487 26.37 -13.01 17.75
CA TYR A 487 26.31 -12.77 19.19
C TYR A 487 27.69 -12.67 19.84
N LYS A 488 28.74 -13.29 19.27
CA LYS A 488 30.13 -13.04 19.69
C LYS A 488 30.57 -11.59 19.44
N LYS A 489 30.19 -11.02 18.29
CA LYS A 489 30.45 -9.59 17.97
C LYS A 489 29.64 -8.67 18.89
N ILE A 490 28.35 -8.95 19.09
CA ILE A 490 27.47 -8.19 20.00
C ILE A 490 27.99 -8.21 21.46
N ALA A 491 28.57 -9.32 21.91
CA ALA A 491 29.15 -9.41 23.26
C ALA A 491 30.37 -8.49 23.45
N GLN A 492 31.15 -8.26 22.39
CA GLN A 492 32.29 -7.33 22.39
C GLN A 492 31.87 -5.88 22.18
N HIS A 493 30.66 -5.65 21.67
CA HIS A 493 30.15 -4.34 21.36
C HIS A 493 29.73 -3.58 22.64
N PRO A 494 30.27 -2.36 22.89
CA PRO A 494 30.03 -1.61 24.13
C PRO A 494 28.61 -1.04 24.26
N GLY A 495 27.84 -1.00 23.16
CA GLY A 495 26.48 -0.46 23.10
C GLY A 495 26.45 0.99 22.63
N THR A 496 25.39 1.36 21.91
CA THR A 496 25.26 2.64 21.21
C THR A 496 25.37 3.85 22.14
N ARG A 497 24.70 3.81 23.30
CA ARG A 497 24.77 4.90 24.30
C ARG A 497 26.20 5.13 24.81
N LYS A 498 26.95 4.06 25.09
CA LYS A 498 28.35 4.17 25.57
C LYS A 498 29.25 4.75 24.50
N LEU A 499 29.14 4.27 23.25
CA LEU A 499 29.90 4.81 22.11
C LEU A 499 29.66 6.31 21.95
N TYR A 500 28.40 6.74 22.01
CA TYR A 500 28.08 8.14 21.85
C TYR A 500 28.55 9.00 23.03
N ALA A 501 28.41 8.52 24.27
CA ALA A 501 28.94 9.20 25.44
C ALA A 501 30.46 9.42 25.34
N ASP A 502 31.21 8.39 24.90
CA ASP A 502 32.66 8.47 24.72
C ASP A 502 33.05 9.44 23.60
N LYS A 503 32.28 9.46 22.50
CA LYS A 503 32.43 10.45 21.42
C LYS A 503 32.26 11.88 21.96
N LEU A 504 31.26 12.14 22.80
CA LEU A 504 31.03 13.46 23.37
C LEU A 504 32.09 13.85 24.41
N ALA A 505 32.54 12.91 25.24
CA ALA A 505 33.65 13.13 26.16
C ALA A 505 34.94 13.51 25.41
N ALA A 506 35.27 12.78 24.34
CA ALA A 506 36.41 13.10 23.48
C ALA A 506 36.29 14.47 22.77
N GLN A 507 35.07 14.98 22.58
CA GLN A 507 34.78 16.33 22.07
C GLN A 507 34.80 17.41 23.17
N GLY A 508 35.07 17.05 24.43
CA GLY A 508 35.17 17.98 25.56
C GLY A 508 33.83 18.37 26.19
N LEU A 509 32.76 17.59 25.98
CA LEU A 509 31.42 17.87 26.56
C LEU A 509 31.24 17.35 28.00
N GLY A 510 32.29 16.77 28.59
CA GLY A 510 32.36 16.34 30.00
C GLY A 510 32.54 14.84 30.16
N ASP A 511 33.60 14.42 30.87
CA ASP A 511 34.00 13.01 30.99
C ASP A 511 33.00 12.12 31.75
N THR A 512 32.24 12.70 32.69
CA THR A 512 31.27 11.95 33.51
C THR A 512 29.82 12.10 33.04
N LEU A 513 29.58 12.89 31.98
CA LEU A 513 28.24 13.27 31.54
C LEU A 513 27.31 12.06 31.35
N GLY A 514 27.78 11.05 30.62
CA GLY A 514 26.98 9.86 30.35
C GLY A 514 26.66 9.04 31.60
N ASP A 515 27.60 8.92 32.54
CA ASP A 515 27.42 8.15 33.76
C ASP A 515 26.48 8.87 34.74
N ASP A 516 26.56 10.19 34.82
CA ASP A 516 25.70 11.00 35.66
C ASP A 516 24.25 10.98 35.16
N MET A 517 24.04 10.98 33.83
CA MET A 517 22.71 10.78 33.23
C MET A 517 22.11 9.40 33.54
N VAL A 518 22.92 8.34 33.53
CA VAL A 518 22.47 6.98 33.90
C VAL A 518 22.03 6.94 35.36
N LYS A 519 22.80 7.53 36.28
CA LYS A 519 22.43 7.61 37.71
C LYS A 519 21.11 8.36 37.90
N ALA A 520 20.95 9.51 37.25
CA ALA A 520 19.74 10.31 37.35
C ALA A 520 18.51 9.57 36.78
N GLN A 521 18.66 8.91 35.63
CA GLN A 521 17.58 8.13 35.02
C GLN A 521 17.14 6.97 35.91
N ARG A 522 18.09 6.26 36.51
CA ARG A 522 17.78 5.15 37.42
C ARG A 522 17.02 5.64 38.65
N ALA A 523 17.46 6.74 39.27
CA ALA A 523 16.77 7.33 40.41
C ALA A 523 15.32 7.74 40.06
N ALA A 524 15.10 8.31 38.88
CA ALA A 524 13.76 8.67 38.41
C ALA A 524 12.84 7.43 38.25
N PHE A 525 13.35 6.33 37.70
CA PHE A 525 12.60 5.08 37.59
C PHE A 525 12.34 4.40 38.93
N ASP A 526 13.27 4.48 39.89
CA ASP A 526 13.03 4.01 41.26
C ASP A 526 11.86 4.78 41.92
N GLU A 527 11.67 6.07 41.57
CA GLU A 527 10.51 6.88 41.95
C GLU A 527 9.26 6.69 41.06
N GLY A 528 9.33 5.88 40.01
CA GLY A 528 8.23 5.65 39.07
C GLY A 528 7.93 6.82 38.11
N LYS A 529 8.91 7.71 37.87
CA LYS A 529 8.75 8.92 37.04
C LYS A 529 9.74 8.96 35.88
N ASN A 530 9.45 9.80 34.90
CA ASN A 530 10.39 10.15 33.83
C ASN A 530 11.27 11.35 34.26
N THR A 531 12.49 11.42 33.72
CA THR A 531 13.38 12.58 33.90
C THR A 531 12.91 13.82 33.13
N VAL A 532 12.12 13.61 32.09
CA VAL A 532 11.45 14.65 31.30
C VAL A 532 10.02 14.20 31.07
N ASP A 533 9.04 15.02 31.44
CA ASP A 533 7.63 14.77 31.15
C ASP A 533 7.14 15.77 30.07
N PRO A 534 6.96 15.32 28.82
CA PRO A 534 6.49 16.18 27.74
C PRO A 534 4.97 16.32 27.68
N VAL A 535 4.21 15.59 28.51
CA VAL A 535 2.75 15.44 28.40
C VAL A 535 2.02 16.66 28.95
N LEU A 536 1.07 17.16 28.16
CA LEU A 536 0.17 18.24 28.54
C LEU A 536 -1.09 17.67 29.19
N THR A 537 -1.25 17.89 30.50
CA THR A 537 -2.41 17.36 31.26
C THR A 537 -3.68 18.19 31.10
N ASN A 538 -3.58 19.44 30.63
CA ASN A 538 -4.70 20.39 30.52
C ASN A 538 -5.04 20.79 29.07
N PHE A 539 -4.59 20.02 28.07
CA PHE A 539 -4.92 20.28 26.66
C PHE A 539 -6.14 19.45 26.23
N LYS A 540 -7.06 20.07 25.50
CA LYS A 540 -8.16 19.37 24.82
C LYS A 540 -8.17 19.79 23.36
N SER A 541 -7.85 18.84 22.48
CA SER A 541 -7.89 19.07 21.04
C SER A 541 -9.32 19.41 20.57
N LYS A 542 -9.44 20.42 19.71
CA LYS A 542 -10.70 20.77 19.02
C LYS A 542 -11.29 19.59 18.23
N TYR A 543 -10.43 18.67 17.77
CA TYR A 543 -10.81 17.55 16.90
C TYR A 543 -10.91 16.21 17.66
N ALA A 544 -10.92 16.25 19.00
CA ALA A 544 -11.13 15.08 19.83
C ALA A 544 -12.52 14.47 19.57
N VAL A 545 -12.57 13.14 19.48
CA VAL A 545 -13.83 12.41 19.26
C VAL A 545 -14.44 12.06 20.59
N ASP A 546 -15.72 12.41 20.75
CA ASP A 546 -16.50 11.94 21.89
C ASP A 546 -17.09 10.55 21.59
N TRP A 547 -16.47 9.52 22.17
CA TRP A 547 -16.96 8.14 22.12
C TRP A 547 -17.95 7.82 23.25
N SER A 548 -18.12 8.70 24.24
CA SER A 548 -18.97 8.44 25.41
C SER A 548 -20.44 8.07 25.07
N PRO A 549 -21.05 8.54 23.95
CA PRO A 549 -22.38 8.11 23.57
C PRO A 549 -22.47 6.63 23.17
N TYR A 550 -21.35 5.98 22.83
CA TYR A 550 -21.30 4.63 22.26
C TYR A 550 -20.70 3.58 23.21
N LEU A 551 -19.96 4.01 24.24
CA LEU A 551 -19.33 3.12 25.21
C LEU A 551 -20.34 2.60 26.25
N ASN A 552 -20.09 1.38 26.75
CA ASN A 552 -20.87 0.73 27.82
C ASN A 552 -22.38 0.66 27.56
N LYS A 553 -22.80 0.60 26.29
CA LYS A 553 -24.21 0.48 25.90
C LYS A 553 -24.63 -0.98 25.86
N LYS A 554 -25.78 -1.26 26.45
CA LYS A 554 -26.42 -2.57 26.31
C LYS A 554 -26.87 -2.76 24.86
N TRP A 555 -26.60 -3.93 24.31
CA TRP A 555 -27.06 -4.29 22.97
C TRP A 555 -28.59 -4.16 22.84
N THR A 556 -29.05 -3.65 21.69
CA THR A 556 -30.48 -3.57 21.32
C THR A 556 -30.65 -3.66 19.80
N ASP A 557 -31.72 -4.34 19.39
CA ASP A 557 -32.19 -4.41 18.00
C ASP A 557 -33.09 -3.22 17.62
N ALA A 558 -33.55 -2.42 18.58
CA ALA A 558 -34.43 -1.27 18.35
C ALA A 558 -33.69 -0.10 17.68
N GLY A 559 -34.34 0.54 16.71
CA GLY A 559 -33.87 1.77 16.08
C GLY A 559 -34.96 2.40 15.20
N ASP A 560 -35.20 3.70 15.37
CA ASP A 560 -36.15 4.44 14.54
C ASP A 560 -35.49 4.77 13.19
N THR A 561 -35.89 4.04 12.15
CA THR A 561 -35.21 4.06 10.85
C THR A 561 -36.13 4.44 9.71
N ALA A 562 -37.43 4.59 9.95
CA ALA A 562 -38.35 5.09 8.93
C ALA A 562 -38.03 6.56 8.59
N ILE A 563 -38.43 7.01 7.40
CA ILE A 563 -38.37 8.43 7.03
C ILE A 563 -39.74 8.95 6.61
N PRO A 564 -40.05 10.24 6.83
CA PRO A 564 -41.31 10.83 6.37
C PRO A 564 -41.50 10.65 4.85
N SER A 565 -42.74 10.42 4.40
CA SER A 565 -43.04 10.24 2.98
C SER A 565 -42.70 11.49 2.13
N SER A 566 -42.81 12.68 2.70
CA SER A 566 -42.37 13.93 2.05
C SER A 566 -40.86 13.93 1.79
N GLU A 567 -40.09 13.49 2.77
CA GLU A 567 -38.63 13.41 2.68
C GLU A 567 -38.20 12.33 1.69
N TRP A 568 -38.86 11.17 1.69
CA TRP A 568 -38.66 10.13 0.68
C TRP A 568 -38.79 10.68 -0.74
N LYS A 569 -39.90 11.36 -1.04
CA LYS A 569 -40.17 11.90 -2.39
C LYS A 569 -39.11 12.91 -2.81
N ARG A 570 -38.75 13.83 -1.90
CA ARG A 570 -37.72 14.85 -2.14
C ARG A 570 -36.36 14.22 -2.47
N LEU A 571 -35.93 13.24 -1.67
CA LEU A 571 -34.66 12.54 -1.87
C LEU A 571 -34.67 11.72 -3.16
N ALA A 572 -35.75 11.00 -3.44
CA ALA A 572 -35.90 10.21 -4.66
C ALA A 572 -35.81 11.06 -5.93
N GLU A 573 -36.44 12.24 -5.94
CA GLU A 573 -36.32 13.21 -7.02
C GLU A 573 -34.86 13.67 -7.19
N LYS A 574 -34.17 14.02 -6.09
CA LYS A 574 -32.77 14.46 -6.13
C LYS A 574 -31.82 13.40 -6.69
N ILE A 575 -31.92 12.14 -6.24
CA ILE A 575 -31.00 11.08 -6.68
C ILE A 575 -31.27 10.56 -8.10
N THR A 576 -32.42 10.88 -8.68
CA THR A 576 -32.80 10.49 -10.05
C THR A 576 -32.68 11.63 -11.06
N THR A 577 -32.48 12.86 -10.60
CA THR A 577 -32.28 14.02 -11.46
C THR A 577 -30.82 14.12 -11.91
N VAL A 578 -30.61 14.22 -13.22
CA VAL A 578 -29.29 14.36 -13.85
C VAL A 578 -29.09 15.82 -14.29
N PRO A 579 -27.89 16.41 -14.18
CA PRO A 579 -27.61 17.78 -14.61
C PRO A 579 -27.90 18.00 -16.10
N ALA A 580 -28.28 19.23 -16.47
CA ALA A 580 -28.45 19.62 -17.86
C ALA A 580 -27.15 19.41 -18.65
N GLY A 581 -27.26 18.83 -19.85
CA GLY A 581 -26.11 18.55 -20.72
C GLY A 581 -25.34 17.25 -20.41
N PHE A 582 -25.63 16.57 -19.30
CA PHE A 582 -24.98 15.32 -18.93
C PHE A 582 -25.68 14.12 -19.61
N THR A 583 -24.94 13.34 -20.40
CA THR A 583 -25.52 12.21 -21.14
C THR A 583 -25.20 10.90 -20.46
N VAL A 584 -26.20 10.28 -19.83
CA VAL A 584 -26.08 8.93 -19.24
C VAL A 584 -26.21 7.84 -20.30
N HIS A 585 -25.58 6.69 -20.07
CA HIS A 585 -25.79 5.50 -20.90
C HIS A 585 -27.27 5.07 -20.92
N PRO A 586 -27.85 4.61 -22.05
CA PRO A 586 -29.27 4.26 -22.14
C PRO A 586 -29.78 3.27 -21.08
N LEU A 587 -28.97 2.25 -20.73
CA LEU A 587 -29.32 1.31 -19.65
C LEU A 587 -29.36 1.97 -18.27
N VAL A 588 -28.49 2.95 -18.03
CA VAL A 588 -28.48 3.70 -16.77
C VAL A 588 -29.65 4.67 -16.72
N LYS A 589 -30.01 5.28 -17.85
CA LYS A 589 -31.22 6.10 -17.96
C LYS A 589 -32.46 5.31 -17.54
N LYS A 590 -32.59 4.07 -18.00
CA LYS A 590 -33.69 3.18 -17.59
C LYS A 590 -33.71 2.95 -16.08
N VAL A 591 -32.57 2.68 -15.45
CA VAL A 591 -32.47 2.53 -14.00
C VAL A 591 -32.93 3.80 -13.27
N LEU A 592 -32.54 4.99 -13.75
CA LEU A 592 -32.96 6.26 -13.16
C LEU A 592 -34.48 6.50 -13.33
N ASP A 593 -35.03 6.21 -14.51
CA ASP A 593 -36.46 6.33 -14.78
C ASP A 593 -37.29 5.38 -13.88
N ASP A 594 -36.83 4.12 -13.74
CA ASP A 594 -37.44 3.11 -12.87
C ASP A 594 -37.37 3.53 -11.38
N ARG A 595 -36.21 4.04 -10.93
CA ARG A 595 -36.06 4.60 -9.58
C ARG A 595 -36.94 5.82 -9.33
N ALA A 596 -37.16 6.65 -10.34
CA ALA A 596 -38.07 7.79 -10.22
C ALA A 596 -39.53 7.32 -10.04
N ALA A 597 -39.93 6.25 -10.73
CA ALA A 597 -41.25 5.63 -10.55
C ALA A 597 -41.41 5.01 -9.15
N MET A 598 -40.37 4.32 -8.65
CA MET A 598 -40.34 3.83 -7.26
C MET A 598 -40.44 4.99 -6.25
N GLY A 599 -39.75 6.10 -6.53
CA GLY A 599 -39.77 7.33 -5.73
C GLY A 599 -41.16 7.95 -5.59
N ARG A 600 -41.95 7.92 -6.67
CA ARG A 600 -43.34 8.40 -6.70
C ARG A 600 -44.33 7.42 -6.05
N GLY A 601 -43.93 6.16 -5.88
CA GLY A 601 -44.79 5.09 -5.39
C GLY A 601 -45.63 4.44 -6.50
N ASP A 602 -45.25 4.61 -7.76
CA ASP A 602 -45.95 4.02 -8.92
C ASP A 602 -45.71 2.50 -8.99
N VAL A 603 -44.54 2.06 -8.50
CA VAL A 603 -44.10 0.66 -8.43
C VAL A 603 -43.38 0.40 -7.11
N ASN A 604 -43.28 -0.89 -6.73
CA ASN A 604 -42.52 -1.28 -5.54
C ASN A 604 -41.02 -0.97 -5.70
N VAL A 605 -40.37 -0.68 -4.58
CA VAL A 605 -38.96 -0.31 -4.49
C VAL A 605 -38.09 -1.57 -4.56
N ASP A 606 -37.08 -1.56 -5.43
CA ASP A 606 -36.08 -2.63 -5.53
C ASP A 606 -34.90 -2.44 -4.56
N TRP A 607 -34.00 -3.43 -4.50
CA TRP A 607 -32.85 -3.42 -3.60
C TRP A 607 -31.94 -2.20 -3.84
N GLY A 608 -31.60 -1.91 -5.10
CA GLY A 608 -30.68 -0.82 -5.44
C GLY A 608 -31.22 0.54 -5.04
N MET A 609 -32.53 0.77 -5.21
CA MET A 609 -33.21 1.97 -4.75
C MET A 609 -33.33 2.02 -3.22
N GLY A 610 -33.67 0.92 -2.56
CA GLY A 610 -33.75 0.85 -1.09
C GLY A 610 -32.41 1.18 -0.43
N GLU A 611 -31.32 0.64 -0.96
CA GLU A 611 -29.96 0.95 -0.53
C GLU A 611 -29.59 2.42 -0.79
N HIS A 612 -29.83 2.94 -1.99
CA HIS A 612 -29.59 4.36 -2.33
C HIS A 612 -30.35 5.32 -1.41
N MET A 613 -31.59 4.99 -1.08
CA MET A 613 -32.41 5.78 -0.18
C MET A 613 -31.91 5.76 1.26
N ALA A 614 -31.27 4.67 1.71
CA ALA A 614 -30.59 4.65 3.00
C ALA A 614 -29.41 5.62 3.00
N PHE A 615 -28.58 5.61 1.97
CA PHE A 615 -27.46 6.56 1.85
C PHE A 615 -27.95 8.00 1.77
N ALA A 616 -28.89 8.29 0.87
CA ALA A 616 -29.44 9.63 0.66
C ALA A 616 -30.04 10.20 1.96
N SER A 617 -30.79 9.38 2.69
CA SER A 617 -31.41 9.82 3.96
C SER A 617 -30.41 10.00 5.09
N LEU A 618 -29.33 9.22 5.15
CA LEU A 618 -28.26 9.37 6.14
C LEU A 618 -27.47 10.66 5.91
N VAL A 619 -27.01 10.90 4.68
CA VAL A 619 -26.22 12.10 4.37
C VAL A 619 -27.06 13.37 4.50
N ALA A 620 -28.36 13.33 4.16
CA ALA A 620 -29.28 14.43 4.42
C ALA A 620 -29.53 14.67 5.92
N SER A 621 -29.40 13.64 6.76
CA SER A 621 -29.54 13.73 8.22
C SER A 621 -28.22 14.06 8.94
N GLY A 622 -27.13 14.32 8.21
CA GLY A 622 -25.84 14.69 8.77
C GLY A 622 -24.89 13.53 9.10
N TYR A 623 -25.21 12.30 8.70
CA TYR A 623 -24.29 11.15 8.82
C TYR A 623 -23.50 10.98 7.52
N PRO A 624 -22.16 11.16 7.51
CA PRO A 624 -21.37 10.87 6.33
C PRO A 624 -21.45 9.39 5.97
N VAL A 625 -21.25 9.06 4.69
CA VAL A 625 -21.19 7.69 4.20
C VAL A 625 -19.92 7.52 3.39
N ARG A 626 -19.13 6.50 3.74
CA ARG A 626 -17.93 6.07 3.03
C ARG A 626 -18.15 4.63 2.57
N LEU A 627 -18.32 4.43 1.26
CA LEU A 627 -18.43 3.12 0.62
C LEU A 627 -17.16 2.83 -0.17
N SER A 628 -16.51 1.73 0.13
CA SER A 628 -15.18 1.37 -0.38
C SER A 628 -15.17 -0.10 -0.76
N GLY A 629 -14.71 -0.42 -1.96
CA GLY A 629 -14.64 -1.79 -2.43
C GLY A 629 -14.51 -1.87 -3.94
N GLU A 630 -14.14 -3.04 -4.45
CA GLU A 630 -13.87 -3.24 -5.87
C GLU A 630 -15.15 -2.99 -6.69
N ASP A 631 -15.06 -2.06 -7.66
CA ASP A 631 -16.17 -1.66 -8.54
C ASP A 631 -17.45 -1.18 -7.82
N SER A 632 -17.34 -0.75 -6.56
CA SER A 632 -18.48 -0.38 -5.71
C SER A 632 -19.28 0.81 -6.25
N GLY A 633 -18.68 1.72 -7.02
CA GLY A 633 -19.33 2.89 -7.61
C GLY A 633 -20.47 2.52 -8.56
N ARG A 634 -20.26 1.52 -9.42
CA ARG A 634 -21.31 0.91 -10.26
C ARG A 634 -22.06 -0.20 -9.50
N GLY A 635 -21.34 -0.88 -8.61
CA GLY A 635 -21.68 -2.17 -8.03
C GLY A 635 -21.35 -3.32 -8.98
N THR A 636 -20.77 -4.39 -8.45
CA THR A 636 -20.38 -5.61 -9.19
C THR A 636 -21.50 -6.06 -10.12
N PHE A 637 -22.71 -6.18 -9.58
CA PHE A 637 -23.89 -6.68 -10.30
C PHE A 637 -24.65 -5.62 -11.11
N THR A 638 -24.07 -4.43 -11.34
CA THR A 638 -24.70 -3.34 -12.12
C THR A 638 -26.08 -2.96 -11.57
N HIS A 639 -26.15 -2.79 -10.25
CA HIS A 639 -27.40 -2.50 -9.52
C HIS A 639 -27.34 -1.15 -8.80
N ARG A 640 -26.14 -0.64 -8.49
CA ARG A 640 -25.93 0.54 -7.65
C ARG A 640 -25.91 1.83 -8.46
N HIS A 641 -24.99 2.00 -9.40
CA HIS A 641 -24.84 3.25 -10.17
C HIS A 641 -24.79 4.52 -9.31
N ALA A 642 -24.02 4.49 -8.21
CA ALA A 642 -23.81 5.66 -7.37
C ALA A 642 -22.98 6.74 -8.09
N VAL A 643 -22.08 6.31 -8.99
CA VAL A 643 -21.34 7.20 -9.90
C VAL A 643 -21.90 7.06 -11.31
N LEU A 644 -22.34 8.17 -11.88
CA LEU A 644 -22.76 8.27 -13.28
C LEU A 644 -21.59 8.79 -14.11
N HIS A 645 -21.43 8.24 -15.32
CA HIS A 645 -20.38 8.64 -16.26
C HIS A 645 -21.00 9.24 -17.52
N ASP A 646 -20.61 10.46 -17.86
CA ASP A 646 -21.04 11.14 -19.07
C ASP A 646 -20.48 10.39 -20.29
N GLN A 647 -21.37 9.97 -21.18
CA GLN A 647 -21.01 9.29 -22.42
C GLN A 647 -20.31 10.21 -23.42
N ASN A 648 -20.43 11.53 -23.24
CA ASN A 648 -19.76 12.53 -24.09
C ASN A 648 -18.42 13.00 -23.50
N ARG A 649 -17.92 12.42 -22.40
CA ARG A 649 -16.66 12.87 -21.79
C ARG A 649 -15.47 12.62 -22.73
N GLU A 650 -14.61 13.63 -22.87
CA GLU A 650 -13.39 13.54 -23.70
C GLU A 650 -12.11 13.29 -22.87
N LYS A 651 -12.16 13.51 -21.56
CA LYS A 651 -11.04 13.29 -20.63
C LYS A 651 -11.38 12.20 -19.61
N PHE A 652 -10.38 11.40 -19.22
CA PHE A 652 -10.58 10.24 -18.34
C PHE A 652 -10.90 10.64 -16.89
N ASP A 653 -10.43 11.80 -16.44
CA ASP A 653 -10.48 12.33 -15.07
C ASP A 653 -11.66 13.29 -14.82
N THR A 654 -12.48 13.56 -15.83
CA THR A 654 -13.67 14.42 -15.74
C THR A 654 -14.92 13.69 -16.24
N GLY A 655 -16.09 14.34 -16.12
CA GLY A 655 -17.35 13.80 -16.65
C GLY A 655 -18.00 12.73 -15.77
N THR A 656 -17.77 12.76 -14.46
CA THR A 656 -18.50 11.93 -13.48
C THR A 656 -19.46 12.77 -12.65
N PHE A 657 -20.65 12.25 -12.37
CA PHE A 657 -21.63 12.86 -11.47
C PHE A 657 -22.12 11.85 -10.44
N THR A 658 -22.11 12.24 -9.17
CA THR A 658 -22.55 11.41 -8.05
C THR A 658 -23.81 12.01 -7.43
N PRO A 659 -25.02 11.49 -7.72
CA PRO A 659 -26.26 12.09 -7.22
C PRO A 659 -26.33 12.16 -5.68
N LEU A 660 -25.73 11.18 -4.99
CA LEU A 660 -25.69 11.13 -3.52
C LEU A 660 -24.86 12.24 -2.87
N GLN A 661 -24.04 12.97 -3.63
CA GLN A 661 -23.35 14.18 -3.18
C GLN A 661 -24.20 15.46 -3.33
N ASN A 662 -25.43 15.35 -3.84
CA ASN A 662 -26.26 16.48 -4.26
C ASN A 662 -27.73 16.36 -3.78
N VAL A 663 -27.97 15.72 -2.64
CA VAL A 663 -29.32 15.48 -2.07
C VAL A 663 -29.81 16.59 -1.15
N ALA A 664 -28.92 17.40 -0.55
CA ALA A 664 -29.26 18.60 0.22
C ALA A 664 -28.09 19.60 0.27
N GLU A 665 -28.35 20.89 0.44
CA GLU A 665 -27.31 21.94 0.42
C GLU A 665 -26.24 21.77 1.51
N ASN A 666 -26.64 21.38 2.73
CA ASN A 666 -25.75 21.18 3.88
C ASN A 666 -25.64 19.71 4.29
N GLN A 667 -25.70 18.79 3.30
CA GLN A 667 -25.57 17.37 3.58
C GLN A 667 -24.18 17.00 4.13
N ALA A 668 -24.11 15.87 4.82
CA ALA A 668 -22.84 15.25 5.13
C ALA A 668 -22.16 14.66 3.88
N PRO A 669 -20.82 14.45 3.90
CA PRO A 669 -20.10 13.88 2.78
C PRO A 669 -20.58 12.48 2.39
N PHE A 670 -20.75 12.26 1.09
CA PHE A 670 -20.86 10.92 0.50
C PHE A 670 -19.59 10.64 -0.31
N VAL A 671 -18.88 9.57 0.07
CA VAL A 671 -17.66 9.12 -0.59
C VAL A 671 -17.89 7.69 -1.06
N VAL A 672 -17.71 7.45 -2.36
CA VAL A 672 -17.69 6.11 -2.95
C VAL A 672 -16.37 5.91 -3.68
N ILE A 673 -15.71 4.79 -3.40
CA ILE A 673 -14.38 4.48 -3.88
C ILE A 673 -14.42 3.08 -4.51
N ASP A 674 -14.08 3.02 -5.79
CA ASP A 674 -13.66 1.78 -6.42
C ASP A 674 -12.24 1.49 -5.91
N SER A 675 -12.10 0.49 -5.04
CA SER A 675 -10.83 0.15 -4.41
C SER A 675 -9.83 -0.41 -5.43
N ILE A 676 -8.56 -0.45 -5.07
CA ILE A 676 -7.61 -1.35 -5.74
C ILE A 676 -8.02 -2.80 -5.45
N LEU A 677 -7.45 -3.74 -6.22
CA LEU A 677 -7.67 -5.18 -6.02
C LEU A 677 -6.88 -5.67 -4.79
N SER A 678 -7.43 -5.44 -3.61
CA SER A 678 -6.89 -5.82 -2.31
C SER A 678 -8.03 -5.95 -1.32
N GLU A 679 -8.18 -7.13 -0.70
CA GLU A 679 -9.12 -7.33 0.38
C GLU A 679 -8.46 -7.04 1.74
N GLU A 680 -7.23 -7.52 1.98
CA GLU A 680 -6.59 -7.45 3.29
C GLU A 680 -6.30 -6.01 3.73
N ALA A 681 -5.56 -5.24 2.94
CA ALA A 681 -5.23 -3.86 3.30
C ALA A 681 -6.44 -2.93 3.23
N VAL A 682 -7.34 -3.08 2.24
CA VAL A 682 -8.52 -2.21 2.14
C VAL A 682 -9.48 -2.44 3.31
N LEU A 683 -9.76 -3.69 3.70
CA LEU A 683 -10.64 -3.94 4.85
C LEU A 683 -10.01 -3.42 6.16
N ALA A 684 -8.70 -3.60 6.34
CA ALA A 684 -7.99 -3.05 7.49
C ALA A 684 -8.01 -1.51 7.52
N PHE A 685 -7.89 -0.86 6.36
CA PHE A 685 -8.04 0.59 6.21
C PHE A 685 -9.42 1.05 6.65
N GLU A 686 -10.48 0.40 6.15
CA GLU A 686 -11.85 0.78 6.53
C GLU A 686 -12.13 0.51 8.02
N TYR A 687 -11.54 -0.53 8.62
CA TYR A 687 -11.55 -0.73 10.08
C TYR A 687 -10.87 0.44 10.82
N GLY A 688 -9.70 0.87 10.34
CA GLY A 688 -8.96 2.01 10.88
C GLY A 688 -9.76 3.32 10.82
N TYR A 689 -10.44 3.56 9.71
CA TYR A 689 -11.32 4.71 9.54
C TYR A 689 -12.50 4.65 10.52
N ALA A 690 -13.23 3.53 10.54
CA ALA A 690 -14.40 3.34 11.41
C ALA A 690 -14.06 3.38 12.91
N SER A 691 -12.84 3.00 13.28
CA SER A 691 -12.34 3.06 14.67
C SER A 691 -12.06 4.48 15.16
N ASN A 692 -12.09 5.46 14.25
CA ASN A 692 -11.73 6.84 14.56
C ASN A 692 -12.81 7.84 14.21
N ASP A 693 -13.85 7.47 13.45
CA ASP A 693 -15.02 8.32 13.23
C ASP A 693 -16.33 7.54 13.46
N PRO A 694 -16.96 7.66 14.65
CA PRO A 694 -18.20 6.96 14.93
C PRO A 694 -19.41 7.54 14.20
N ASN A 695 -19.31 8.72 13.58
CA ASN A 695 -20.47 9.36 12.95
C ASN A 695 -20.57 9.05 11.46
N THR A 696 -19.55 8.46 10.86
CA THR A 696 -19.54 8.03 9.46
C THR A 696 -20.01 6.58 9.34
N LEU A 697 -20.94 6.32 8.42
CA LEU A 697 -21.25 4.95 7.97
C LEU A 697 -20.12 4.48 7.04
N VAL A 698 -19.20 3.70 7.60
CA VAL A 698 -18.10 3.10 6.84
C VAL A 698 -18.53 1.72 6.36
N ILE A 699 -18.46 1.50 5.05
CA ILE A 699 -18.88 0.28 4.38
C ILE A 699 -17.72 -0.22 3.53
N TRP A 700 -17.36 -1.48 3.73
CA TRP A 700 -16.54 -2.24 2.81
C TRP A 700 -17.42 -3.24 2.04
N GLU A 701 -17.38 -3.21 0.72
CA GLU A 701 -18.08 -4.18 -0.14
C GLU A 701 -17.09 -5.09 -0.86
N ALA A 702 -17.23 -6.41 -0.66
CA ALA A 702 -16.49 -7.40 -1.43
C ALA A 702 -17.11 -7.56 -2.82
N GLN A 703 -16.30 -7.83 -3.84
CA GLN A 703 -16.82 -8.11 -5.19
C GLN A 703 -17.75 -9.33 -5.19
N PHE A 704 -17.29 -10.41 -4.55
CA PHE A 704 -18.09 -11.55 -4.09
C PHE A 704 -17.72 -11.82 -2.63
N GLY A 705 -18.69 -12.28 -1.84
CA GLY A 705 -18.46 -12.53 -0.43
C GLY A 705 -17.37 -13.57 -0.18
N ASP A 706 -17.14 -14.49 -1.13
CA ASP A 706 -16.14 -15.55 -1.08
C ASP A 706 -14.70 -15.00 -0.88
N PHE A 707 -14.38 -13.84 -1.48
CA PHE A 707 -13.03 -13.25 -1.50
C PHE A 707 -12.63 -12.55 -0.21
N VAL A 708 -13.58 -12.34 0.72
CA VAL A 708 -13.29 -11.76 2.04
C VAL A 708 -12.27 -12.58 2.84
N ASN A 709 -12.07 -13.85 2.48
CA ASN A 709 -11.09 -14.73 3.09
C ASN A 709 -9.63 -14.22 2.95
N GLY A 710 -9.34 -13.35 1.98
CA GLY A 710 -8.04 -12.66 1.89
C GLY A 710 -7.76 -11.78 3.12
N ALA A 711 -8.80 -11.22 3.74
CA ALA A 711 -8.70 -10.32 4.88
C ALA A 711 -8.96 -10.99 6.24
N GLN A 712 -8.72 -12.30 6.35
CA GLN A 712 -9.12 -13.07 7.54
C GLN A 712 -8.45 -12.58 8.84
N VAL A 713 -7.19 -12.15 8.78
CA VAL A 713 -6.48 -11.62 9.95
C VAL A 713 -7.19 -10.37 10.50
N VAL A 714 -7.69 -9.50 9.61
CA VAL A 714 -8.45 -8.30 10.00
C VAL A 714 -9.75 -8.70 10.70
N ILE A 715 -10.47 -9.68 10.15
CA ILE A 715 -11.72 -10.18 10.74
C ILE A 715 -11.47 -10.73 12.14
N ASP A 716 -10.51 -11.66 12.27
CA ASP A 716 -10.28 -12.39 13.51
C ASP A 716 -9.73 -11.49 14.61
N GLN A 717 -8.77 -10.62 14.26
CA GLN A 717 -7.92 -9.96 15.24
C GLN A 717 -8.31 -8.52 15.56
N PHE A 718 -9.16 -7.91 14.73
CA PHE A 718 -9.66 -6.55 14.90
C PHE A 718 -11.19 -6.50 14.94
N ILE A 719 -11.88 -6.99 13.90
CA ILE A 719 -13.34 -6.83 13.78
C ILE A 719 -14.08 -7.65 14.83
N ALA A 720 -13.77 -8.93 14.97
CA ALA A 720 -14.45 -9.84 15.89
C ALA A 720 -13.99 -9.68 17.35
N SER A 721 -12.78 -9.16 17.59
CA SER A 721 -12.14 -9.22 18.91
C SER A 721 -11.64 -7.88 19.47
N GLY A 722 -11.62 -6.80 18.69
CA GLY A 722 -11.04 -5.51 19.11
C GLY A 722 -11.74 -4.87 20.32
N GLU A 723 -13.05 -5.06 20.48
CA GLU A 723 -13.78 -4.52 21.62
C GLU A 723 -13.44 -5.25 22.93
N VAL A 724 -13.40 -6.59 22.91
CA VAL A 724 -13.11 -7.39 24.11
C VAL A 724 -11.63 -7.36 24.51
N LYS A 725 -10.73 -7.19 23.53
CA LYS A 725 -9.27 -7.08 23.75
C LYS A 725 -8.85 -5.69 24.18
N TRP A 726 -9.43 -4.64 23.59
CA TRP A 726 -8.91 -3.26 23.68
C TRP A 726 -9.96 -2.21 24.06
N GLY A 727 -11.20 -2.61 24.33
CA GLY A 727 -12.30 -1.67 24.57
C GLY A 727 -12.69 -0.83 23.34
N ARG A 728 -12.22 -1.21 22.15
CA ARG A 728 -12.44 -0.45 20.91
C ARG A 728 -13.73 -0.87 20.21
N VAL A 729 -14.78 -0.07 20.40
CA VAL A 729 -16.02 -0.17 19.63
C VAL A 729 -15.80 0.27 18.18
N ASN A 730 -16.50 -0.34 17.23
CA ASN A 730 -16.31 -0.10 15.80
C ASN A 730 -17.62 -0.28 15.02
N GLY A 731 -17.92 0.64 14.09
CA GLY A 731 -19.16 0.67 13.32
C GLY A 731 -19.11 0.10 11.89
N LEU A 732 -18.00 -0.52 11.49
CA LEU A 732 -17.75 -1.00 10.13
C LEU A 732 -18.87 -1.92 9.64
N THR A 733 -19.33 -1.69 8.41
CA THR A 733 -20.27 -2.56 7.72
C THR A 733 -19.56 -3.33 6.60
N MET A 734 -19.72 -4.64 6.56
CA MET A 734 -19.21 -5.51 5.50
C MET A 734 -20.39 -5.99 4.64
N MET A 735 -20.40 -5.63 3.37
CA MET A 735 -21.35 -6.14 2.38
C MET A 735 -20.71 -7.28 1.60
N LEU A 736 -21.23 -8.49 1.80
CA LEU A 736 -20.66 -9.73 1.28
C LEU A 736 -21.65 -10.43 0.34
N PRO A 737 -21.51 -10.30 -0.98
CA PRO A 737 -22.41 -10.94 -1.92
C PRO A 737 -22.45 -12.46 -1.75
N HIS A 738 -23.61 -13.00 -1.42
CA HIS A 738 -23.84 -14.37 -0.99
C HIS A 738 -25.10 -14.94 -1.66
N GLY A 739 -25.04 -16.21 -2.08
CA GLY A 739 -26.20 -16.95 -2.57
C GLY A 739 -25.82 -18.06 -3.56
N TYR A 740 -26.48 -19.21 -3.45
CA TYR A 740 -26.20 -20.38 -4.28
C TYR A 740 -27.00 -20.32 -5.57
N GLU A 741 -26.33 -19.98 -6.68
CA GLU A 741 -26.95 -19.72 -7.99
C GLU A 741 -26.31 -20.53 -9.14
N GLY A 742 -25.47 -21.50 -8.80
CA GLY A 742 -24.82 -22.39 -9.78
C GLY A 742 -23.64 -21.74 -10.51
N GLN A 743 -23.04 -20.69 -9.95
CA GLN A 743 -21.88 -19.97 -10.51
C GLN A 743 -20.52 -20.55 -10.07
N GLY A 744 -20.52 -21.70 -9.42
CA GLY A 744 -19.30 -22.36 -8.95
C GLY A 744 -18.92 -22.00 -7.50
N PRO A 745 -17.80 -22.56 -7.01
CA PRO A 745 -17.50 -22.58 -5.60
C PRO A 745 -17.03 -21.26 -4.99
N GLU A 746 -16.38 -20.39 -5.76
CA GLU A 746 -15.84 -19.09 -5.31
C GLU A 746 -16.72 -17.90 -5.71
N HIS A 747 -17.97 -18.16 -6.12
CA HIS A 747 -18.97 -17.14 -6.47
C HIS A 747 -20.31 -17.46 -5.82
N SER A 748 -20.30 -18.06 -4.63
CA SER A 748 -21.50 -18.61 -3.97
C SER A 748 -21.60 -18.21 -2.50
N SER A 749 -20.51 -18.32 -1.74
CA SER A 749 -20.56 -18.31 -0.29
C SER A 749 -19.53 -17.37 0.33
N ALA A 750 -20.03 -16.35 1.02
CA ALA A 750 -19.27 -15.55 1.98
C ALA A 750 -18.77 -16.30 3.23
N ARG A 751 -18.93 -17.64 3.30
CA ARG A 751 -18.60 -18.46 4.46
C ARG A 751 -19.24 -17.96 5.75
N LEU A 752 -20.57 -17.79 5.69
CA LEU A 752 -21.40 -17.34 6.80
C LEU A 752 -21.04 -18.07 8.11
N GLU A 753 -20.78 -19.38 8.05
CA GLU A 753 -20.40 -20.21 9.20
C GLU A 753 -19.18 -19.70 9.97
N ARG A 754 -18.24 -19.02 9.30
CA ARG A 754 -17.02 -18.48 9.92
C ARG A 754 -17.33 -17.26 10.78
N PHE A 755 -18.20 -16.37 10.29
CA PHE A 755 -18.70 -15.25 11.10
C PHE A 755 -19.57 -15.75 12.26
N MET A 756 -20.35 -16.81 12.04
CA MET A 756 -21.12 -17.44 13.12
C MET A 756 -20.19 -18.01 14.20
N GLN A 757 -19.10 -18.70 13.81
CA GLN A 757 -18.13 -19.25 14.77
C GLN A 757 -17.46 -18.15 15.63
N LEU A 758 -17.17 -17.00 15.03
CA LEU A 758 -16.55 -15.87 15.71
C LEU A 758 -17.54 -15.05 16.56
N SER A 759 -18.83 -15.32 16.48
CA SER A 759 -19.88 -14.53 17.13
C SER A 759 -19.98 -14.87 18.63
N ALA A 760 -19.53 -13.96 19.49
CA ALA A 760 -19.55 -14.09 20.95
C ALA A 760 -19.73 -12.71 21.62
N ASP A 761 -20.30 -12.66 22.83
CA ASP A 761 -20.42 -11.42 23.64
C ASP A 761 -21.05 -10.20 22.93
N THR A 762 -21.92 -10.44 21.96
CA THR A 762 -22.50 -9.42 21.06
C THR A 762 -21.43 -8.58 20.35
N ASN A 763 -20.29 -9.19 20.01
CA ASN A 763 -19.15 -8.53 19.37
C ASN A 763 -19.48 -7.94 17.99
N MET A 764 -20.31 -8.61 17.21
CA MET A 764 -20.74 -8.16 15.89
C MET A 764 -22.23 -8.42 15.65
N GLN A 765 -22.70 -8.07 14.47
CA GLN A 765 -24.06 -8.34 13.99
C GLN A 765 -23.97 -9.06 12.65
N VAL A 766 -24.63 -10.20 12.51
CA VAL A 766 -24.66 -10.97 11.26
C VAL A 766 -26.09 -11.04 10.75
N VAL A 767 -26.32 -10.52 9.54
CA VAL A 767 -27.64 -10.42 8.92
C VAL A 767 -27.60 -10.95 7.48
N GLN A 768 -28.73 -11.44 7.00
CA GLN A 768 -28.91 -11.90 5.61
C GLN A 768 -30.27 -11.41 5.10
N PRO A 769 -30.37 -10.11 4.74
CA PRO A 769 -31.64 -9.48 4.46
C PRO A 769 -32.28 -10.01 3.18
N THR A 770 -33.61 -10.14 3.15
CA THR A 770 -34.33 -10.71 1.99
C THR A 770 -35.15 -9.72 1.17
N THR A 771 -35.41 -8.51 1.66
CA THR A 771 -36.24 -7.50 0.97
C THR A 771 -35.53 -6.15 0.83
N ALA A 772 -36.00 -5.34 -0.11
CA ALA A 772 -35.51 -3.97 -0.32
C ALA A 772 -35.69 -3.06 0.93
N SER A 773 -36.75 -3.24 1.71
CA SER A 773 -36.95 -2.50 2.97
C SER A 773 -35.94 -2.88 4.05
N GLN A 774 -35.54 -4.15 4.12
CA GLN A 774 -34.62 -4.63 5.15
C GLN A 774 -33.21 -4.07 4.97
N ILE A 775 -32.70 -3.99 3.73
CA ILE A 775 -31.40 -3.32 3.48
C ILE A 775 -31.46 -1.83 3.83
N PHE A 776 -32.56 -1.15 3.53
CA PHE A 776 -32.75 0.24 3.90
C PHE A 776 -32.69 0.44 5.42
N HIS A 777 -33.47 -0.34 6.17
CA HIS A 777 -33.55 -0.20 7.61
C HIS A 777 -32.26 -0.64 8.30
N VAL A 778 -31.58 -1.70 7.87
CA VAL A 778 -30.37 -2.19 8.55
C VAL A 778 -29.21 -1.20 8.45
N LEU A 779 -29.05 -0.54 7.29
CA LEU A 779 -28.02 0.47 7.09
C LEU A 779 -28.27 1.72 7.94
N ARG A 780 -29.53 2.18 7.98
CA ARG A 780 -29.91 3.30 8.87
C ARG A 780 -29.78 2.92 10.35
N ARG A 781 -30.14 1.68 10.71
CA ARG A 781 -30.03 1.13 12.06
C ARG A 781 -28.58 1.12 12.56
N GLN A 782 -27.61 0.95 11.67
CA GLN A 782 -26.19 1.00 12.00
C GLN A 782 -25.75 2.37 12.52
N MET A 783 -26.38 3.46 12.04
CA MET A 783 -25.99 4.83 12.39
C MET A 783 -26.88 5.48 13.45
N VAL A 784 -28.20 5.33 13.32
CA VAL A 784 -29.17 6.02 14.20
C VAL A 784 -29.15 5.47 15.63
N ARG A 785 -28.70 4.22 15.82
CA ARG A 785 -28.48 3.69 17.16
C ARG A 785 -27.22 4.30 17.77
N ASN A 786 -27.28 4.54 19.07
CA ASN A 786 -26.11 4.85 19.90
C ASN A 786 -25.31 3.57 20.21
N LEU A 787 -24.96 2.81 19.17
CA LEU A 787 -24.20 1.57 19.24
C LEU A 787 -23.29 1.47 18.02
N ARG A 788 -22.03 1.10 18.23
CA ARG A 788 -21.06 0.82 17.16
C ARG A 788 -20.52 -0.59 17.35
N LYS A 789 -21.11 -1.51 16.59
CA LYS A 789 -20.72 -2.91 16.48
C LYS A 789 -20.58 -3.26 15.01
N PRO A 790 -19.55 -4.00 14.58
CA PRO A 790 -19.43 -4.40 13.19
C PRO A 790 -20.71 -5.07 12.68
N LEU A 791 -21.06 -4.80 11.43
CA LEU A 791 -22.26 -5.33 10.77
C LEU A 791 -21.85 -6.11 9.53
N VAL A 792 -22.04 -7.42 9.55
CA VAL A 792 -21.80 -8.32 8.42
C VAL A 792 -23.12 -8.60 7.74
N ILE A 793 -23.25 -8.17 6.49
CA ILE A 793 -24.44 -8.32 5.65
C ILE A 793 -24.13 -9.32 4.55
N MET A 794 -24.84 -10.44 4.55
CA MET A 794 -24.88 -11.36 3.40
C MET A 794 -25.78 -10.72 2.34
N THR A 795 -25.20 -9.88 1.47
CA THR A 795 -25.93 -9.17 0.42
C THR A 795 -26.29 -10.14 -0.71
N PRO A 796 -27.42 -9.96 -1.40
CA PRO A 796 -27.86 -10.90 -2.41
C PRO A 796 -27.25 -10.61 -3.79
N LYS A 797 -27.40 -11.56 -4.71
CA LYS A 797 -27.07 -11.41 -6.14
C LYS A 797 -28.34 -11.44 -6.99
N SER A 798 -29.05 -12.57 -7.02
CA SER A 798 -30.32 -12.72 -7.75
C SER A 798 -31.45 -11.84 -7.23
N LEU A 799 -31.53 -11.60 -5.91
CA LEU A 799 -32.61 -10.78 -5.33
C LEU A 799 -32.55 -9.32 -5.75
N LEU A 800 -31.40 -8.84 -6.25
CA LEU A 800 -31.25 -7.48 -6.77
C LEU A 800 -32.23 -7.15 -7.91
N ARG A 801 -32.73 -8.18 -8.62
CA ARG A 801 -33.69 -8.05 -9.73
C ARG A 801 -34.97 -8.87 -9.54
N ASN A 802 -35.12 -9.55 -8.40
CA ASN A 802 -36.30 -10.37 -8.15
C ASN A 802 -37.49 -9.47 -7.76
N LYS A 803 -38.59 -9.57 -8.52
CA LYS A 803 -39.80 -8.77 -8.27
C LYS A 803 -40.42 -9.06 -6.90
N ASP A 804 -40.31 -10.30 -6.41
CA ASP A 804 -40.84 -10.71 -5.11
C ASP A 804 -39.98 -10.19 -3.94
N ALA A 805 -38.77 -9.70 -4.22
CA ALA A 805 -37.89 -9.06 -3.23
C ALA A 805 -38.08 -7.53 -3.16
N THR A 806 -38.98 -6.98 -3.98
CA THR A 806 -39.34 -5.55 -3.91
C THR A 806 -40.24 -5.27 -2.71
N SER A 807 -40.18 -4.05 -2.19
CA SER A 807 -40.97 -3.61 -1.02
C SER A 807 -41.89 -2.44 -1.37
N PRO A 808 -43.12 -2.39 -0.83
CA PRO A 808 -43.99 -1.22 -0.97
C PRO A 808 -43.42 -0.02 -0.21
N LEU A 809 -43.71 1.19 -0.69
CA LEU A 809 -43.25 2.46 -0.10
C LEU A 809 -43.57 2.59 1.40
N SER A 810 -44.68 2.01 1.86
CA SER A 810 -45.10 2.04 3.26
C SER A 810 -44.10 1.39 4.20
N GLU A 811 -43.33 0.39 3.75
CA GLU A 811 -42.32 -0.25 4.60
C GLU A 811 -41.18 0.70 4.94
N PHE A 812 -40.75 1.57 4.01
CA PHE A 812 -39.68 2.54 4.26
C PHE A 812 -40.12 3.73 5.12
N THR A 813 -41.41 4.08 5.07
CA THR A 813 -41.95 5.28 5.72
C THR A 813 -42.64 5.01 7.05
N LYS A 814 -42.96 3.75 7.35
CA LYS A 814 -43.64 3.33 8.59
C LYS A 814 -43.07 2.04 9.20
N GLY A 815 -42.17 1.35 8.50
CA GLY A 815 -41.58 0.10 8.95
C GLY A 815 -40.29 0.29 9.75
N SER A 816 -39.66 -0.84 10.03
CA SER A 816 -38.39 -0.94 10.73
C SER A 816 -37.69 -2.23 10.31
N PHE A 817 -36.42 -2.40 10.70
CA PHE A 817 -35.73 -3.66 10.48
C PHE A 817 -36.39 -4.76 11.32
N GLN A 818 -36.89 -5.80 10.66
CA GLN A 818 -37.45 -6.98 11.29
C GLN A 818 -36.36 -8.04 11.44
N THR A 819 -36.06 -8.45 12.67
CA THR A 819 -35.07 -9.51 12.93
C THR A 819 -35.57 -10.90 12.53
N VAL A 820 -36.88 -11.11 12.61
CA VAL A 820 -37.62 -12.27 12.08
C VAL A 820 -38.81 -11.74 11.31
N ILE A 821 -38.99 -12.18 10.06
CA ILE A 821 -40.17 -11.84 9.26
C ILE A 821 -41.16 -13.02 9.32
N PRO A 822 -42.43 -12.77 9.72
CA PRO A 822 -43.45 -13.80 9.81
C PRO A 822 -43.88 -14.33 8.45
N ASP A 823 -44.73 -15.37 8.47
CA ASP A 823 -45.35 -15.93 7.28
C ASP A 823 -46.24 -14.90 6.54
N SER A 824 -46.13 -14.86 5.21
CA SER A 824 -46.83 -13.88 4.36
C SER A 824 -48.21 -14.32 3.85
N LYS A 825 -48.61 -15.59 3.97
CA LYS A 825 -49.84 -16.14 3.34
C LYS A 825 -51.09 -15.98 4.22
N GLY A 826 -50.96 -15.50 5.46
CA GLY A 826 -52.10 -15.34 6.37
C GLY A 826 -52.77 -16.67 6.73
N LEU A 827 -51.96 -17.70 7.03
CA LEU A 827 -52.44 -19.05 7.35
C LEU A 827 -53.31 -19.08 8.61
N LYS A 828 -54.26 -20.03 8.67
CA LYS A 828 -55.00 -20.34 9.89
C LYS A 828 -54.08 -21.06 10.88
N ALA A 829 -53.84 -20.45 12.04
CA ALA A 829 -52.90 -20.92 13.04
C ALA A 829 -53.07 -22.40 13.41
N GLU A 830 -54.31 -22.87 13.54
CA GLU A 830 -54.65 -24.23 13.96
C GLU A 830 -54.37 -25.28 12.88
N LYS A 831 -54.24 -24.87 11.61
CA LYS A 831 -53.91 -25.79 10.51
C LYS A 831 -52.41 -26.06 10.40
N VAL A 832 -51.58 -25.14 10.91
CA VAL A 832 -50.13 -25.23 10.75
C VAL A 832 -49.57 -26.35 11.63
N LYS A 833 -48.97 -27.34 10.99
CA LYS A 833 -48.31 -28.49 11.63
C LYS A 833 -46.80 -28.45 11.46
N ARG A 834 -46.31 -27.67 10.51
CA ARG A 834 -44.89 -27.48 10.24
C ARG A 834 -44.53 -26.01 10.07
N LEU A 835 -43.35 -25.65 10.57
CA LEU A 835 -42.74 -24.35 10.37
C LEU A 835 -41.35 -24.54 9.74
N ILE A 836 -41.12 -23.93 8.59
CA ILE A 836 -39.82 -23.87 7.93
C ILE A 836 -39.19 -22.51 8.25
N ALA A 837 -38.14 -22.50 9.05
CA ALA A 837 -37.29 -21.35 9.30
C ALA A 837 -36.14 -21.34 8.29
N CYS A 838 -35.87 -20.19 7.68
CA CYS A 838 -34.80 -20.04 6.70
C CYS A 838 -34.20 -18.63 6.76
N SER A 839 -33.11 -18.39 6.05
CA SER A 839 -32.53 -17.06 5.86
C SER A 839 -32.12 -16.85 4.41
N GLY A 840 -32.13 -15.61 3.94
CA GLY A 840 -31.72 -15.27 2.58
C GLY A 840 -32.63 -15.80 1.46
N LYS A 841 -32.04 -15.94 0.26
CA LYS A 841 -32.78 -16.16 -0.99
C LYS A 841 -33.57 -17.48 -1.05
N VAL A 842 -33.24 -18.47 -0.22
CA VAL A 842 -33.93 -19.78 -0.24
C VAL A 842 -35.40 -19.64 0.13
N TYR A 843 -35.78 -18.58 0.86
CA TYR A 843 -37.18 -18.24 1.15
C TYR A 843 -38.03 -18.21 -0.12
N TYR A 844 -37.55 -17.60 -1.20
CA TYR A 844 -38.32 -17.44 -2.43
C TYR A 844 -38.56 -18.78 -3.14
N ASP A 845 -37.58 -19.69 -3.09
CA ASP A 845 -37.73 -21.04 -3.63
C ASP A 845 -38.75 -21.85 -2.81
N LEU A 846 -38.72 -21.71 -1.48
CA LEU A 846 -39.68 -22.34 -0.57
C LEU A 846 -41.10 -21.78 -0.73
N ALA A 847 -41.24 -20.46 -0.85
CA ALA A 847 -42.52 -19.79 -1.04
C ALA A 847 -43.19 -20.25 -2.34
N LYS A 848 -42.43 -20.28 -3.44
CA LYS A 848 -42.89 -20.81 -4.73
C LYS A 848 -43.30 -22.28 -4.63
N LYS A 849 -42.47 -23.12 -3.98
CA LYS A 849 -42.79 -24.53 -3.79
C LYS A 849 -44.09 -24.75 -3.00
N ARG A 850 -44.30 -23.95 -1.95
CA ARG A 850 -45.51 -24.02 -1.15
C ARG A 850 -46.75 -23.66 -1.96
N GLU A 851 -46.66 -22.65 -2.82
CA GLU A 851 -47.74 -22.27 -3.72
C GLU A 851 -48.06 -23.38 -4.72
N GLU A 852 -47.04 -23.97 -5.34
CA GLU A 852 -47.20 -25.12 -6.26
C GLU A 852 -47.88 -26.33 -5.60
N GLN A 853 -47.64 -26.56 -4.30
CA GLN A 853 -48.28 -27.65 -3.55
C GLN A 853 -49.68 -27.29 -3.02
N GLY A 854 -50.06 -26.01 -3.01
CA GLY A 854 -51.29 -25.56 -2.37
C GLY A 854 -51.31 -25.79 -0.84
N SER A 855 -50.15 -25.86 -0.19
CA SER A 855 -50.06 -26.22 1.23
C SER A 855 -50.51 -25.05 2.13
N ASP A 856 -51.40 -25.38 3.09
CA ASP A 856 -51.96 -24.45 4.08
C ASP A 856 -51.57 -24.84 5.53
N ASP A 857 -50.84 -25.93 5.70
CA ASP A 857 -50.37 -26.48 6.98
C ASP A 857 -48.87 -26.24 7.24
N VAL A 858 -48.20 -25.51 6.34
CA VAL A 858 -46.77 -25.18 6.43
C VAL A 858 -46.55 -23.66 6.43
N ALA A 859 -46.08 -23.14 7.56
CA ALA A 859 -45.60 -21.76 7.69
C ALA A 859 -44.12 -21.65 7.27
N ILE A 860 -43.73 -20.54 6.67
CA ILE A 860 -42.34 -20.22 6.31
C ILE A 860 -41.99 -18.88 6.96
N ILE A 861 -41.01 -18.89 7.85
CA ILE A 861 -40.49 -17.67 8.49
C ILE A 861 -39.06 -17.39 8.04
N ARG A 862 -38.69 -16.11 8.01
CA ARG A 862 -37.32 -15.68 7.68
C ARG A 862 -36.61 -15.16 8.92
N VAL A 863 -35.41 -15.64 9.17
CA VAL A 863 -34.52 -15.14 10.23
C VAL A 863 -33.52 -14.21 9.56
N GLU A 864 -33.81 -12.91 9.58
CA GLU A 864 -33.03 -11.88 8.88
C GLU A 864 -31.75 -11.51 9.65
N GLN A 865 -31.79 -11.62 10.98
CA GLN A 865 -30.64 -11.45 11.85
C GLN A 865 -30.28 -12.78 12.50
N LEU A 866 -29.09 -13.29 12.16
CA LEU A 866 -28.57 -14.56 12.66
C LEU A 866 -27.77 -14.36 13.96
N TYR A 867 -27.12 -13.21 14.11
CA TYR A 867 -26.41 -12.84 15.33
C TYR A 867 -26.54 -11.34 15.67
N PRO A 868 -26.77 -10.97 16.95
CA PRO A 868 -27.26 -11.84 18.03
C PRO A 868 -28.62 -12.46 17.68
N PHE A 869 -28.83 -13.72 18.07
CA PHE A 869 -30.03 -14.46 17.68
C PHE A 869 -31.29 -13.85 18.31
N PRO A 870 -32.38 -13.62 17.54
CA PRO A 870 -33.55 -12.88 18.01
C PRO A 870 -34.55 -13.78 18.77
N HIS A 871 -34.13 -14.34 19.92
CA HIS A 871 -34.92 -15.29 20.73
C HIS A 871 -36.37 -14.84 20.94
N LYS A 872 -36.59 -13.58 21.36
CA LYS A 872 -37.94 -13.05 21.64
C LYS A 872 -38.84 -13.05 20.42
N ALA A 873 -38.34 -12.56 19.27
CA ALA A 873 -39.12 -12.51 18.03
C ALA A 873 -39.38 -13.93 17.49
N PHE A 874 -38.36 -14.79 17.51
CA PHE A 874 -38.45 -16.16 17.04
C PHE A 874 -39.44 -17.00 17.86
N ALA A 875 -39.36 -16.95 19.20
CA ALA A 875 -40.30 -17.62 20.09
C ALA A 875 -41.74 -17.11 19.93
N ALA A 876 -41.92 -15.81 19.68
CA ALA A 876 -43.24 -15.23 19.44
C ALA A 876 -43.88 -15.81 18.17
N GLU A 877 -43.11 -16.02 17.10
CA GLU A 877 -43.61 -16.66 15.88
C GLU A 877 -43.96 -18.14 16.07
N ILE A 878 -43.10 -18.92 16.74
CA ILE A 878 -43.39 -20.34 17.03
C ILE A 878 -44.68 -20.50 17.82
N LYS A 879 -44.91 -19.64 18.83
CA LYS A 879 -46.09 -19.71 19.71
C LYS A 879 -47.41 -19.43 19.00
N LYS A 880 -47.42 -18.86 17.80
CA LYS A 880 -48.64 -18.62 17.03
C LYS A 880 -49.32 -19.92 16.56
N TYR A 881 -48.58 -21.02 16.47
CA TYR A 881 -49.05 -22.27 15.86
C TYR A 881 -49.23 -23.37 16.92
N PRO A 882 -50.43 -23.54 17.50
CA PRO A 882 -50.65 -24.46 18.62
C PRO A 882 -50.50 -25.96 18.26
N ASN A 883 -50.67 -26.30 16.97
CA ASN A 883 -50.57 -27.68 16.47
C ASN A 883 -49.23 -27.98 15.76
N LEU A 884 -48.25 -27.08 15.92
CA LEU A 884 -46.92 -27.21 15.33
C LEU A 884 -46.18 -28.41 15.93
N ALA A 885 -45.84 -29.38 15.09
CA ALA A 885 -45.10 -30.59 15.47
C ALA A 885 -43.67 -30.60 14.91
N ASP A 886 -43.50 -30.13 13.66
CA ASP A 886 -42.21 -30.15 12.98
C ASP A 886 -41.67 -28.73 12.76
N VAL A 887 -40.45 -28.48 13.20
CA VAL A 887 -39.66 -27.28 12.86
C VAL A 887 -38.53 -27.71 11.93
N VAL A 888 -38.36 -27.01 10.82
CA VAL A 888 -37.30 -27.29 9.84
C VAL A 888 -36.43 -26.06 9.69
N TRP A 889 -35.12 -26.19 9.88
CA TRP A 889 -34.17 -25.20 9.39
C TRP A 889 -33.82 -25.52 7.93
N CYS A 890 -34.16 -24.63 7.01
CA CYS A 890 -33.84 -24.75 5.61
C CYS A 890 -32.82 -23.71 5.17
N GLN A 891 -31.77 -24.15 4.47
CA GLN A 891 -30.69 -23.30 3.99
C GLN A 891 -30.17 -23.81 2.63
N ASP A 892 -29.64 -22.92 1.80
CA ASP A 892 -29.02 -23.30 0.52
C ASP A 892 -27.55 -23.73 0.69
N GLU A 893 -26.89 -23.38 1.78
CA GLU A 893 -25.53 -23.81 2.07
C GLU A 893 -25.44 -25.33 2.40
N PRO A 894 -24.28 -25.97 2.18
CA PRO A 894 -23.95 -27.30 2.71
C PRO A 894 -24.16 -27.41 4.22
N GLN A 895 -24.46 -28.60 4.72
CA GLN A 895 -24.76 -28.83 6.14
C GLN A 895 -23.63 -28.42 7.10
N ASN A 896 -22.38 -28.46 6.64
CA ASN A 896 -21.21 -28.01 7.41
C ASN A 896 -20.90 -26.51 7.26
N GLN A 897 -21.75 -25.78 6.55
CA GLN A 897 -21.63 -24.36 6.24
C GLN A 897 -22.94 -23.65 6.61
N GLY A 898 -23.03 -22.36 6.32
CA GLY A 898 -24.21 -21.56 6.65
C GLY A 898 -24.44 -21.49 8.15
N ALA A 899 -25.69 -21.29 8.56
CA ALA A 899 -26.00 -21.04 9.97
C ALA A 899 -26.27 -22.31 10.79
N TRP A 900 -26.51 -23.47 10.16
CA TRP A 900 -27.06 -24.67 10.82
C TRP A 900 -26.43 -25.02 12.17
N PHE A 901 -25.11 -25.24 12.21
CA PHE A 901 -24.43 -25.65 13.45
C PHE A 901 -24.50 -24.60 14.55
N PHE A 902 -24.64 -23.33 14.19
CA PHE A 902 -24.79 -22.23 15.12
C PHE A 902 -26.24 -22.06 15.57
N VAL A 903 -27.23 -22.07 14.69
CA VAL A 903 -28.62 -21.73 15.08
C VAL A 903 -29.40 -22.91 15.66
N GLN A 904 -28.98 -24.16 15.44
CA GLN A 904 -29.75 -25.34 15.87
C GLN A 904 -30.07 -25.34 17.38
N HIS A 905 -29.15 -24.89 18.22
CA HIS A 905 -29.34 -24.88 19.67
C HIS A 905 -30.27 -23.74 20.11
N TYR A 906 -30.19 -22.57 19.46
CA TYR A 906 -31.13 -21.48 19.70
C TYR A 906 -32.55 -21.81 19.21
N ILE A 907 -32.68 -22.47 18.06
CA ILE A 907 -33.99 -22.92 17.59
C ILE A 907 -34.57 -23.92 18.59
N HIS A 908 -33.78 -24.94 18.98
CA HIS A 908 -34.19 -25.93 19.98
C HIS A 908 -34.58 -25.27 21.31
N GLU A 909 -33.85 -24.27 21.78
CA GLU A 909 -34.19 -23.53 23.01
C GLU A 909 -35.60 -22.91 22.94
N ASN A 910 -35.98 -22.35 21.79
CA ASN A 910 -37.26 -21.65 21.59
C ASN A 910 -38.43 -22.56 21.18
N MET A 911 -38.19 -23.86 20.95
CA MET A 911 -39.23 -24.85 20.66
C MET A 911 -40.05 -25.22 21.91
N GLN A 912 -41.23 -25.78 21.69
CA GLN A 912 -42.11 -26.35 22.73
C GLN A 912 -41.92 -27.87 22.83
N ASP A 913 -42.19 -28.44 24.00
CA ASP A 913 -42.04 -29.87 24.29
C ASP A 913 -42.75 -30.75 23.24
N GLY A 914 -42.07 -31.80 22.78
CA GLY A 914 -42.59 -32.73 21.77
C GLY A 914 -42.45 -32.27 20.32
N GLN A 915 -42.05 -31.01 20.07
CA GLN A 915 -41.69 -30.55 18.73
C GLN A 915 -40.37 -31.17 18.26
N LYS A 916 -40.23 -31.36 16.95
CA LYS A 916 -39.06 -31.96 16.31
C LYS A 916 -38.37 -30.97 15.39
N LEU A 917 -37.06 -30.79 15.56
CA LEU A 917 -36.22 -30.00 14.68
C LEU A 917 -35.53 -30.91 13.67
N GLY A 918 -35.69 -30.60 12.38
CA GLY A 918 -34.94 -31.21 11.29
C GLY A 918 -34.18 -30.21 10.44
N TYR A 919 -33.20 -30.72 9.69
CA TYR A 919 -32.41 -29.97 8.73
C TYR A 919 -32.85 -30.25 7.30
N SER A 920 -32.88 -29.22 6.47
CA SER A 920 -33.08 -29.35 5.04
C SER A 920 -32.17 -28.39 4.25
N GLY A 921 -31.09 -28.92 3.70
CA GLY A 921 -30.14 -28.15 2.90
C GLY A 921 -29.25 -29.07 2.08
N ARG A 922 -28.18 -28.53 1.49
CA ARG A 922 -27.20 -29.35 0.76
C ARG A 922 -26.47 -30.29 1.72
N ALA A 923 -26.03 -31.45 1.23
CA ALA A 923 -25.15 -32.34 1.97
C ALA A 923 -23.82 -31.62 2.29
N ALA A 924 -23.15 -32.01 3.37
CA ALA A 924 -21.86 -31.44 3.73
C ALA A 924 -20.84 -31.62 2.60
N SER A 925 -20.03 -30.59 2.36
CA SER A 925 -19.00 -30.59 1.31
C SER A 925 -17.77 -29.78 1.73
N ALA A 926 -16.61 -30.17 1.21
CA ALA A 926 -15.36 -29.44 1.40
C ALA A 926 -15.34 -28.12 0.60
N SER A 927 -15.82 -28.18 -0.65
CA SER A 927 -16.01 -27.01 -1.50
C SER A 927 -17.35 -26.33 -1.17
N PRO A 928 -17.45 -24.98 -1.20
CA PRO A 928 -18.70 -24.29 -0.91
C PRO A 928 -19.86 -24.73 -1.80
N ALA A 929 -19.65 -24.78 -3.11
CA ALA A 929 -20.68 -25.16 -4.08
C ALA A 929 -20.12 -26.10 -5.15
N VAL A 930 -21.02 -26.79 -5.86
CA VAL A 930 -20.63 -27.58 -7.04
C VAL A 930 -20.30 -26.67 -8.23
N GLY A 931 -19.33 -27.07 -9.05
CA GLY A 931 -18.96 -26.36 -10.28
C GLY A 931 -19.90 -26.60 -11.46
N TYR A 932 -20.77 -27.60 -11.39
CA TYR A 932 -21.67 -27.97 -12.49
C TYR A 932 -23.10 -27.48 -12.24
N SER A 933 -23.62 -26.66 -13.16
CA SER A 933 -24.96 -26.05 -13.03
C SER A 933 -26.09 -27.07 -12.90
N HIS A 934 -26.05 -28.19 -13.64
CA HIS A 934 -27.10 -29.23 -13.54
C HIS A 934 -27.14 -29.89 -12.16
N LEU A 935 -25.98 -30.19 -11.56
CA LEU A 935 -25.91 -30.72 -10.18
C LEU A 935 -26.39 -29.67 -9.18
N HIS A 936 -26.07 -28.40 -9.39
CA HIS A 936 -26.57 -27.32 -8.53
C HIS A 936 -28.11 -27.28 -8.53
N GLN A 937 -28.72 -27.37 -9.72
CA GLN A 937 -30.18 -27.40 -9.87
C GLN A 937 -30.80 -28.64 -9.22
N GLU A 938 -30.19 -29.82 -9.39
CA GLU A 938 -30.63 -31.05 -8.72
C GLU A 938 -30.60 -30.91 -7.20
N GLN A 939 -29.49 -30.39 -6.65
CA GLN A 939 -29.35 -30.14 -5.22
C GLN A 939 -30.33 -29.09 -4.70
N GLN A 940 -30.57 -28.01 -5.46
CA GLN A 940 -31.55 -26.97 -5.10
C GLN A 940 -32.96 -27.55 -5.06
N LYS A 941 -33.33 -28.38 -6.04
CA LYS A 941 -34.61 -29.08 -6.03
C LYS A 941 -34.71 -30.04 -4.84
N ALA A 942 -33.66 -30.82 -4.58
CA ALA A 942 -33.63 -31.80 -3.51
C ALA A 942 -33.77 -31.17 -2.11
N LEU A 943 -33.10 -30.05 -1.83
CA LEU A 943 -33.25 -29.36 -0.55
C LEU A 943 -34.64 -28.74 -0.41
N VAL A 944 -35.18 -28.12 -1.45
CA VAL A 944 -36.52 -27.51 -1.40
C VAL A 944 -37.59 -28.59 -1.21
N ASP A 945 -37.51 -29.71 -1.94
CA ASP A 945 -38.43 -30.85 -1.75
C ASP A 945 -38.27 -31.47 -0.34
N GLY A 946 -37.05 -31.51 0.19
CA GLY A 946 -36.74 -31.99 1.53
C GLY A 946 -37.45 -31.19 2.64
N ALA A 947 -37.56 -29.87 2.49
CA ALA A 947 -38.15 -28.99 3.50
C ALA A 947 -39.64 -29.27 3.74
N PHE A 948 -40.35 -29.73 2.71
CA PHE A 948 -41.77 -30.15 2.77
C PHE A 948 -41.95 -31.66 2.99
N GLY A 949 -40.86 -32.45 2.95
CA GLY A 949 -40.89 -33.91 3.07
C GLY A 949 -40.88 -34.44 4.52
N LYS A 950 -40.86 -35.76 4.71
CA LYS A 950 -40.65 -36.32 6.07
C LYS A 950 -39.28 -35.91 6.60
N LEU A 951 -39.18 -35.60 7.90
CA LEU A 951 -37.89 -35.36 8.55
C LEU A 951 -36.99 -36.60 8.38
N LYS A 952 -35.75 -36.39 7.95
CA LYS A 952 -34.74 -37.44 7.69
C LYS A 952 -33.40 -37.01 8.29
N GLY A 953 -32.56 -37.98 8.63
CA GLY A 953 -31.23 -37.72 9.19
C GLY A 953 -31.29 -37.38 10.68
N PHE A 954 -30.49 -36.40 11.11
CA PHE A 954 -30.44 -35.94 12.49
C PHE A 954 -31.69 -35.12 12.84
N VAL A 955 -32.45 -35.59 13.83
CA VAL A 955 -33.67 -34.95 14.33
C VAL A 955 -33.55 -34.75 15.84
N LEU A 956 -33.73 -33.52 16.30
CA LEU A 956 -33.76 -33.17 17.72
C LEU A 956 -35.19 -33.03 18.19
N THR A 957 -35.57 -33.71 19.27
CA THR A 957 -36.88 -33.51 19.92
C THR A 957 -36.69 -32.57 21.12
N LYS A 958 -37.62 -31.65 21.33
CA LYS A 958 -37.64 -30.78 22.51
C LYS A 958 -38.20 -31.50 23.72
#